data_AF-A0A9C9Y3L3-F1
#
_entry.id   AF-A0A9C9Y3L3-F1
#
_cell.length_a   1.000
_cell.length_b   1.000
_cell.length_c   1.000
_cell.angle_alpha   90.00
_cell.angle_beta   90.00
_cell.angle_gamma   90.00
#
_symmetry.space_group_name_H-M   'P 1'
#
loop_
_entity.id
_entity.type
_entity.pdbx_description
1 polymer ?
#
loop_
_entity_poly.entity_id
_entity_poly.type
_entity_poly.pdbx_seq_one_letter_code
_entity_poly.pdbx_strand_id
1 'polypeptide(L)'
;MLVSLLIILYFCSNFTLIKMKHPFFKILFSTRLMTIAILIFAISMAVATFIENDYGTPTAKALIYNAKWFEAIMLLLVINFIGNIFRYRLYRREKWAVLLFHIGFIIIILGAFITRYFSYEGVMPIREGEVANTIYSDKNYIFTRVDNGKIMKEYENPVLFAQIGKNNFELSDDFGIENKVPFTVKLVKYTANKKQVFVPNETGDNYIHIVESTTGGRNDLFLKEGDAITINNILFTYNKPIAGAMNIVVNDSVKTLQPIIEGKFMNMQTRQFTPVKKDSISPLQIAKLYAFDKMNFVIKDFEKGNIITETAPKKEKSKYPYDELTFEVSSGNETKKISVMGASGVIESPKRVSVNGLNFIIRYGAKEIKTPFSVKLRDFQLEHYPGTNSPSSYASEITVYDSDKTFDYRIFMNHVLDYKGFRFFQSSFDPDEKGTILSVNHDKPGTLVTYIGYFLMGLGMFLTLFLNGSRFQDLSKKLKKISGKKIAVFILLITFQFTGFGQHNHASDKVKVDVSKFSVSKEHADKFGKLLIQDFQGRIKPVNTYALEALRKIYKKDAYKGLSAEQVLLSAQINPSLWSREPIIKTSSLLLGSKLSDKLHVKNNHLTLTDVLPNGNYILENQVADSFRKKNINRNEVDKEVINLDERINILLQILSGQALTIYPKKNDIKNKWYSGFDDKTFVNQDTMVLKMHKLYLTALSKGIATGDYTDANQYLDIISKYQRQLGASIIPDQKKIDLEIAYNKWNIFKKLLFYYMLLGFILLVLTFINLFNPKNKLVKILLNISVGFVIAGMLFHIYGMAVRWYITGHAPWSNGYEATVFVAFITTLAGLLFSFKRSKFILT
;
A
#
# COMPACT_ATOMS: atom_id res chain seq x y z
N MET A 1 -31.83 -7.73 11.59
CA MET A 1 -31.52 -8.14 10.20
C MET A 1 -31.51 -9.66 10.02
N LEU A 2 -30.79 -10.46 10.80
CA LEU A 2 -30.76 -11.94 10.63
C LEU A 2 -32.13 -12.60 10.92
N VAL A 3 -32.80 -12.15 11.99
CA VAL A 3 -34.21 -12.49 12.28
C VAL A 3 -35.13 -11.98 11.17
N SER A 4 -34.92 -10.76 10.69
CA SER A 4 -35.68 -10.19 9.56
C SER A 4 -35.44 -10.98 8.26
N LEU A 5 -34.23 -11.47 8.02
CA LEU A 5 -33.84 -12.27 6.85
C LEU A 5 -34.43 -13.68 6.94
N LEU A 6 -34.45 -14.29 8.13
CA LEU A 6 -35.09 -15.57 8.39
C LEU A 6 -36.61 -15.48 8.26
N ILE A 7 -37.22 -14.40 8.76
CA ILE A 7 -38.64 -14.09 8.57
C ILE A 7 -38.92 -13.87 7.08
N ILE A 8 -38.07 -13.12 6.36
CA ILE A 8 -38.22 -12.90 4.91
C ILE A 8 -38.02 -14.20 4.13
N LEU A 9 -37.06 -15.05 4.49
CA LEU A 9 -36.82 -16.35 3.87
C LEU A 9 -37.99 -17.31 4.11
N TYR A 10 -38.53 -17.34 5.33
CA TYR A 10 -39.73 -18.09 5.70
C TYR A 10 -41.00 -17.58 4.99
N PHE A 11 -41.15 -16.26 4.87
CA PHE A 11 -42.21 -15.65 4.09
C PHE A 11 -42.03 -15.90 2.59
N CYS A 12 -40.81 -15.86 2.06
CA CYS A 12 -40.51 -16.12 0.65
C CYS A 12 -40.66 -17.60 0.26
N SER A 13 -40.35 -18.54 1.16
CA SER A 13 -40.55 -19.97 0.92
C SER A 13 -42.03 -20.37 0.93
N ASN A 14 -42.85 -19.70 1.75
CA ASN A 14 -44.29 -19.93 1.84
C ASN A 14 -45.14 -19.02 0.92
N PHE A 15 -44.51 -18.17 0.09
CA PHE A 15 -45.22 -17.26 -0.80
C PHE A 15 -45.69 -17.99 -2.06
N THR A 16 -46.97 -18.33 -2.12
CA THR A 16 -47.62 -18.80 -3.36
C THR A 16 -47.49 -17.74 -4.46
N LEU A 17 -47.29 -18.20 -5.71
CA LEU A 17 -47.21 -17.38 -6.94
C LEU A 17 -48.34 -16.34 -7.09
N ILE A 18 -49.44 -16.51 -6.36
CA ILE A 18 -50.64 -15.66 -6.36
C ILE A 18 -50.40 -14.31 -5.64
N LYS A 19 -49.59 -14.26 -4.56
CA LYS A 19 -49.33 -13.01 -3.81
C LYS A 19 -48.24 -12.11 -4.41
N MET A 20 -47.45 -12.61 -5.37
CA MET A 20 -46.48 -11.80 -6.15
C MET A 20 -47.15 -10.78 -7.11
N LYS A 21 -48.47 -10.80 -7.25
CA LYS A 21 -49.22 -9.87 -8.12
C LYS A 21 -49.36 -8.47 -7.52
N HIS A 22 -49.12 -8.29 -6.23
CA HIS A 22 -49.19 -6.96 -5.61
C HIS A 22 -48.15 -6.01 -6.23
N PRO A 23 -48.53 -4.78 -6.63
CA PRO A 23 -47.66 -3.87 -7.38
C PRO A 23 -46.34 -3.57 -6.65
N PHE A 24 -46.37 -3.49 -5.32
CA PHE A 24 -45.18 -3.31 -4.49
C PHE A 24 -44.11 -4.39 -4.71
N PHE A 25 -44.44 -5.68 -4.55
CA PHE A 25 -43.48 -6.77 -4.75
C PHE A 25 -43.01 -6.90 -6.20
N LYS A 26 -43.86 -6.50 -7.16
CA LYS A 26 -43.51 -6.43 -8.58
C LYS A 26 -42.45 -5.37 -8.87
N ILE A 27 -42.38 -4.28 -8.09
CA ILE A 27 -41.33 -3.27 -8.19
C ILE A 27 -40.10 -3.72 -7.40
N LEU A 28 -40.31 -4.15 -6.15
CA LEU A 28 -39.25 -4.53 -5.20
C LEU A 28 -38.35 -5.65 -5.73
N PHE A 29 -38.91 -6.65 -6.41
CA PHE A 29 -38.17 -7.79 -6.98
C PHE A 29 -37.94 -7.64 -8.48
N SER A 30 -37.82 -6.41 -8.98
CA SER A 30 -37.60 -6.16 -10.41
C SER A 30 -36.11 -6.02 -10.72
N THR A 31 -35.71 -6.45 -11.92
CA THR A 31 -34.35 -6.20 -12.42
C THR A 31 -34.08 -4.71 -12.67
N ARG A 32 -35.11 -3.90 -12.90
CA ARG A 32 -34.95 -2.44 -13.06
C ARG A 32 -34.49 -1.79 -11.75
N LEU A 33 -35.17 -2.11 -10.64
CA LEU A 33 -34.77 -1.65 -9.32
C LEU A 33 -33.38 -2.16 -8.95
N MET A 34 -33.08 -3.44 -9.26
CA MET A 34 -31.74 -4.02 -9.08
C MET A 34 -30.67 -3.18 -9.76
N THR A 35 -30.85 -2.84 -11.05
CA THR A 35 -29.88 -2.03 -11.82
C THR A 35 -29.71 -0.64 -11.21
N ILE A 36 -30.80 0.03 -10.82
CA ILE A 36 -30.73 1.34 -10.17
C ILE A 36 -29.95 1.23 -8.85
N ALA A 37 -30.26 0.25 -8.01
CA ALA A 37 -29.60 0.06 -6.73
C ALA A 37 -28.09 -0.26 -6.89
N ILE A 38 -27.71 -1.09 -7.87
CA ILE A 38 -26.31 -1.37 -8.19
C ILE A 38 -25.59 -0.10 -8.69
N LEU A 39 -26.24 0.71 -9.52
CA LEU A 39 -25.66 1.97 -10.02
C LEU A 39 -25.42 2.96 -8.87
N ILE A 40 -26.41 3.16 -8.00
CA ILE A 40 -26.27 4.03 -6.83
C ILE A 40 -25.16 3.51 -5.92
N PHE A 41 -25.09 2.19 -5.69
CA PHE A 41 -24.02 1.57 -4.92
C PHE A 41 -22.63 1.84 -5.52
N ALA A 42 -22.46 1.67 -6.83
CA ALA A 42 -21.20 1.91 -7.54
C ALA A 42 -20.78 3.40 -7.53
N ILE A 43 -21.72 4.31 -7.79
CA ILE A 43 -21.47 5.77 -7.72
C ILE A 43 -21.08 6.18 -6.30
N SER A 44 -21.76 5.63 -5.29
CA SER A 44 -21.45 5.91 -3.88
C SER A 44 -20.03 5.48 -3.53
N MET A 45 -19.58 4.29 -3.97
CA MET A 45 -18.21 3.83 -3.77
C MET A 45 -17.19 4.74 -4.48
N ALA A 46 -17.48 5.17 -5.71
CA ALA A 46 -16.59 6.08 -6.44
C ALA A 46 -16.46 7.45 -5.74
N VAL A 47 -17.58 8.01 -5.28
CA VAL A 47 -17.58 9.26 -4.49
C VAL A 47 -16.82 9.09 -3.18
N ALA A 48 -16.95 7.94 -2.51
CA ALA A 48 -16.21 7.65 -1.28
C ALA A 48 -14.69 7.70 -1.47
N THR A 49 -14.18 7.21 -2.60
CA THR A 49 -12.74 7.29 -2.93
C THR A 49 -12.24 8.73 -3.03
N PHE A 50 -13.03 9.64 -3.63
CA PHE A 50 -12.68 11.05 -3.68
C PHE A 50 -12.73 11.71 -2.30
N ILE A 51 -13.76 11.42 -1.50
CA ILE A 51 -13.88 11.92 -0.13
C ILE A 51 -12.70 11.43 0.73
N GLU A 52 -12.31 10.17 0.58
CA GLU A 52 -11.18 9.59 1.30
C GLU A 52 -9.87 10.31 0.98
N ASN A 53 -9.63 10.62 -0.30
CA ASN A 53 -8.45 11.35 -0.74
C ASN A 53 -8.40 12.78 -0.13
N ASP A 54 -9.54 13.47 -0.09
CA ASP A 54 -9.58 14.89 0.28
C ASP A 54 -9.72 15.14 1.79
N TYR A 55 -10.47 14.27 2.49
CA TYR A 55 -10.88 14.44 3.89
C TYR A 55 -10.48 13.25 4.79
N GLY A 56 -9.80 12.25 4.24
CA GLY A 56 -9.29 11.09 4.96
C GLY A 56 -10.32 9.96 5.12
N THR A 57 -9.79 8.77 5.38
CA THR A 57 -10.55 7.51 5.56
C THR A 57 -11.67 7.61 6.61
N PRO A 58 -11.50 8.25 7.79
CA PRO A 58 -12.58 8.36 8.77
C PRO A 58 -13.82 9.08 8.22
N THR A 59 -13.62 10.13 7.42
CA THR A 59 -14.70 10.90 6.79
C THR A 59 -15.45 10.07 5.74
N ALA A 60 -14.74 9.34 4.88
CA ALA A 60 -15.36 8.48 3.88
C ALA A 60 -16.14 7.31 4.52
N LYS A 61 -15.57 6.71 5.58
CA LYS A 61 -16.27 5.72 6.40
C LYS A 61 -17.54 6.33 7.01
N ALA A 62 -17.47 7.50 7.64
CA ALA A 62 -18.62 8.14 8.30
C ALA A 62 -19.79 8.43 7.34
N LEU A 63 -19.49 9.02 6.17
CA LEU A 63 -20.51 9.54 5.26
C LEU A 63 -21.10 8.48 4.32
N ILE A 64 -20.31 7.46 3.95
CA ILE A 64 -20.69 6.47 2.94
C ILE A 64 -20.57 5.05 3.49
N TYR A 65 -19.37 4.52 3.70
CA TYR A 65 -19.20 3.08 3.98
C TYR A 65 -19.94 2.61 5.24
N ASN A 66 -19.96 3.44 6.28
CA ASN A 66 -20.64 3.19 7.55
C ASN A 66 -22.00 3.86 7.68
N ALA A 67 -22.48 4.59 6.68
CA ALA A 67 -23.75 5.27 6.75
C ALA A 67 -24.95 4.31 6.64
N LYS A 68 -26.03 4.62 7.38
CA LYS A 68 -27.25 3.79 7.42
C LYS A 68 -27.97 3.72 6.08
N TRP A 69 -27.91 4.78 5.27
CA TRP A 69 -28.51 4.78 3.93
C TRP A 69 -27.76 3.83 2.97
N PHE A 70 -26.44 3.73 3.09
CA PHE A 70 -25.63 2.82 2.28
C PHE A 70 -25.88 1.36 2.68
N GLU A 71 -26.01 1.10 3.98
CA GLU A 71 -26.46 -0.18 4.51
C GLU A 71 -27.87 -0.55 4.02
N ALA A 72 -28.80 0.42 3.95
CA ALA A 72 -30.14 0.19 3.42
C ALA A 72 -30.12 -0.19 1.93
N ILE A 73 -29.22 0.39 1.12
CA ILE A 73 -29.04 -0.01 -0.28
C ILE A 73 -28.54 -1.46 -0.37
N MET A 74 -27.57 -1.85 0.45
CA MET A 74 -27.08 -3.25 0.49
C MET A 74 -28.19 -4.22 0.90
N LEU A 75 -28.98 -3.88 1.92
CA LEU A 75 -30.12 -4.68 2.34
C LEU A 75 -31.19 -4.77 1.24
N LEU A 76 -31.48 -3.67 0.56
CA LEU A 76 -32.39 -3.63 -0.58
C LEU A 76 -31.91 -4.55 -1.71
N LEU A 77 -30.60 -4.55 -2.00
CA LEU A 77 -30.00 -5.46 -2.99
C LEU A 77 -30.17 -6.92 -2.59
N VAL A 78 -29.91 -7.29 -1.34
CA VAL A 78 -30.11 -8.67 -0.86
C VAL A 78 -31.57 -9.10 -0.99
N ILE A 79 -32.50 -8.27 -0.55
CA ILE A 79 -33.95 -8.53 -0.66
C ILE A 79 -34.35 -8.68 -2.14
N ASN A 80 -33.83 -7.80 -3.01
CA ASN A 80 -34.08 -7.87 -4.44
C ASN A 80 -33.51 -9.16 -5.06
N PHE A 81 -32.27 -9.54 -4.74
CA PHE A 81 -31.65 -10.77 -5.23
C PHE A 81 -32.41 -12.02 -4.78
N ILE A 82 -32.83 -12.09 -3.51
CA ILE A 82 -33.66 -13.18 -3.00
C ILE A 82 -35.00 -13.24 -3.74
N GLY A 83 -35.68 -12.10 -3.87
CA GLY A 83 -36.95 -12.03 -4.60
C GLY A 83 -36.82 -12.42 -6.08
N ASN A 84 -35.71 -12.07 -6.73
CA ASN A 84 -35.43 -12.46 -8.10
C ASN A 84 -35.30 -13.98 -8.25
N ILE A 85 -34.79 -14.69 -7.25
CA ILE A 85 -34.70 -16.17 -7.26
C ILE A 85 -36.09 -16.79 -7.45
N PHE A 86 -37.07 -16.34 -6.67
CA PHE A 86 -38.43 -16.89 -6.75
C PHE A 86 -39.21 -16.35 -7.94
N ARG A 87 -39.17 -15.03 -8.17
CA ARG A 87 -39.91 -14.38 -9.26
C ARG A 87 -39.54 -14.93 -10.63
N TYR A 88 -38.24 -15.12 -10.88
CA TYR A 88 -37.74 -15.65 -12.15
C TYR A 88 -37.51 -17.15 -12.13
N ARG A 89 -37.88 -17.83 -11.02
CA ARG A 89 -37.75 -19.27 -10.79
C ARG A 89 -36.33 -19.76 -11.12
N LEU A 90 -35.32 -19.12 -10.52
CA LEU A 90 -33.90 -19.42 -10.77
C LEU A 90 -33.49 -20.80 -10.23
N TYR A 91 -34.26 -21.37 -9.29
CA TYR A 91 -34.10 -22.73 -8.76
C TYR A 91 -34.36 -23.85 -9.78
N ARG A 92 -34.83 -23.52 -11.00
CA ARG A 92 -35.01 -24.51 -12.06
C ARG A 92 -33.66 -24.99 -12.61
N ARG A 93 -33.61 -26.25 -13.03
CA ARG A 93 -32.39 -26.91 -13.54
C ARG A 93 -31.78 -26.18 -14.73
N GLU A 94 -32.52 -25.40 -15.51
CA GLU A 94 -31.95 -24.65 -16.65
C GLU A 94 -31.27 -23.34 -16.23
N LYS A 95 -31.49 -22.88 -14.98
CA LYS A 95 -31.04 -21.57 -14.49
C LYS A 95 -30.07 -21.64 -13.31
N TRP A 96 -29.60 -22.83 -12.94
CA TRP A 96 -28.77 -23.04 -11.76
C TRP A 96 -27.48 -22.21 -11.75
N ALA A 97 -26.83 -21.93 -12.88
CA ALA A 97 -25.65 -21.05 -12.90
C ALA A 97 -26.02 -19.59 -12.57
N VAL A 98 -27.19 -19.12 -13.01
CA VAL A 98 -27.70 -17.79 -12.65
C VAL A 98 -28.07 -17.74 -11.17
N LEU A 99 -28.62 -18.85 -10.64
CA LEU A 99 -28.87 -19.01 -9.21
C LEU A 99 -27.56 -18.92 -8.41
N LEU A 100 -26.52 -19.67 -8.79
CA LEU A 100 -25.20 -19.61 -8.14
C LEU A 100 -24.62 -18.19 -8.14
N PHE A 101 -24.74 -17.48 -9.27
CA PHE A 101 -24.33 -16.09 -9.36
C PHE A 101 -25.09 -15.18 -8.37
N HIS A 102 -26.42 -15.33 -8.25
CA HIS A 102 -27.22 -14.56 -7.28
C HIS A 102 -26.88 -14.93 -5.82
N ILE A 103 -26.72 -16.22 -5.53
CA ILE A 103 -26.29 -16.71 -4.22
C ILE A 103 -24.92 -16.13 -3.86
N GLY A 104 -23.99 -16.07 -4.82
CA GLY A 104 -22.68 -15.44 -4.65
C GLY A 104 -22.80 -14.00 -4.15
N PHE A 105 -23.61 -13.16 -4.80
CA PHE A 105 -23.85 -11.78 -4.34
C PHE A 105 -24.46 -11.69 -2.94
N ILE A 106 -25.45 -12.53 -2.66
CA ILE A 106 -26.10 -12.57 -1.33
C ILE A 106 -25.06 -12.90 -0.26
N ILE A 107 -24.23 -13.92 -0.51
CA ILE A 107 -23.17 -14.36 0.40
C ILE A 107 -22.10 -13.28 0.56
N ILE A 108 -21.69 -12.58 -0.51
CA ILE A 108 -20.72 -11.48 -0.42
C ILE A 108 -21.25 -10.36 0.50
N ILE A 109 -22.51 -9.94 0.33
CA ILE A 109 -23.11 -8.89 1.17
C ILE A 109 -23.29 -9.39 2.62
N LEU A 110 -23.63 -10.66 2.82
CA LEU A 110 -23.67 -11.28 4.15
C LEU A 110 -22.29 -11.31 4.81
N GLY A 111 -21.24 -11.64 4.06
CA GLY A 111 -19.87 -11.60 4.55
C GLY A 111 -19.46 -10.18 4.95
N ALA A 112 -19.78 -9.17 4.13
CA ALA A 112 -19.54 -7.76 4.46
C ALA A 112 -20.30 -7.31 5.73
N PHE A 113 -21.53 -7.81 5.93
CA PHE A 113 -22.29 -7.59 7.16
C PHE A 113 -21.60 -8.24 8.37
N ILE A 114 -21.11 -9.48 8.23
CA ILE A 114 -20.37 -10.18 9.29
C ILE A 114 -19.12 -9.38 9.68
N THR A 115 -18.30 -9.01 8.70
CA THR A 115 -17.10 -8.19 8.91
C THR A 115 -17.47 -6.92 9.67
N ARG A 116 -18.45 -6.16 9.20
CA ARG A 116 -18.82 -4.87 9.80
C ARG A 116 -19.18 -4.94 11.29
N TYR A 117 -19.98 -5.94 11.68
CA TYR A 117 -20.60 -5.99 13.01
C TYR A 117 -19.88 -6.91 13.99
N PHE A 118 -19.15 -7.92 13.50
CA PHE A 118 -18.49 -8.92 14.34
C PHE A 118 -16.97 -8.88 14.22
N SER A 119 -16.40 -8.20 13.22
CA SER A 119 -14.95 -8.01 13.16
C SER A 119 -14.48 -6.77 13.89
N TYR A 120 -13.21 -6.82 14.26
CA TYR A 120 -12.46 -5.66 14.69
C TYR A 120 -11.07 -5.68 14.07
N GLU A 121 -10.53 -4.49 13.91
CA GLU A 121 -9.23 -4.21 13.35
C GLU A 121 -8.50 -3.26 14.30
N GLY A 122 -7.18 -3.31 14.28
CA GLY A 122 -6.36 -2.46 15.12
C GLY A 122 -4.88 -2.57 14.80
N VAL A 123 -4.07 -2.00 15.67
CA VAL A 123 -2.61 -2.09 15.59
C VAL A 123 -2.02 -2.61 16.88
N MET A 124 -0.92 -3.35 16.76
CA MET A 124 -0.10 -3.80 17.86
C MET A 124 1.32 -3.25 17.64
N PRO A 125 1.65 -2.09 18.25
CA PRO A 125 3.03 -1.61 18.29
C PRO A 125 3.83 -2.46 19.27
N ILE A 126 5.04 -2.86 18.87
CA ILE A 126 5.94 -3.68 19.69
C ILE A 126 7.35 -3.12 19.52
N ARG A 127 8.02 -2.83 20.64
CA ARG A 127 9.43 -2.44 20.66
C ARG A 127 10.32 -3.65 20.61
N GLU A 128 11.51 -3.50 20.04
CA GLU A 128 12.47 -4.58 19.94
C GLU A 128 12.89 -5.09 21.33
N GLY A 129 12.86 -6.41 21.50
CA GLY A 129 13.07 -7.08 22.78
C GLY A 129 11.82 -7.15 23.67
N GLU A 130 10.78 -6.37 23.39
CA GLU A 130 9.55 -6.34 24.20
C GLU A 130 8.52 -7.37 23.74
N VAL A 131 7.63 -7.72 24.67
CA VAL A 131 6.51 -8.63 24.47
C VAL A 131 5.21 -7.83 24.58
N ALA A 132 4.35 -7.96 23.57
CA ALA A 132 3.04 -7.32 23.54
C ALA A 132 1.92 -8.34 23.42
N ASN A 133 0.79 -8.07 24.07
CA ASN A 133 -0.46 -8.80 23.91
C ASN A 133 -1.67 -7.86 23.81
N THR A 134 -1.43 -6.57 23.52
CA THR A 134 -2.47 -5.55 23.43
C THR A 134 -2.58 -5.05 22.00
N ILE A 135 -3.79 -5.04 21.48
CA ILE A 135 -4.17 -4.41 20.22
C ILE A 135 -4.90 -3.11 20.56
N TYR A 136 -4.52 -2.03 19.89
CA TYR A 136 -5.25 -0.75 19.92
C TYR A 136 -6.20 -0.69 18.74
N SER A 137 -7.50 -0.56 18.99
CA SER A 137 -8.52 -0.59 17.94
C SER A 137 -8.38 0.56 16.93
N ASP A 138 -8.70 0.29 15.66
CA ASP A 138 -8.83 1.31 14.61
C ASP A 138 -10.08 2.18 14.85
N LYS A 139 -11.15 1.58 15.39
CA LYS A 139 -12.35 2.31 15.83
C LYS A 139 -12.01 3.17 17.05
N ASN A 140 -12.49 4.41 17.04
CA ASN A 140 -12.37 5.32 18.17
C ASN A 140 -13.56 5.17 19.11
N TYR A 141 -13.32 5.41 20.39
CA TYR A 141 -14.32 5.36 21.45
C TYR A 141 -14.28 6.64 22.26
N ILE A 142 -15.43 7.04 22.77
CA ILE A 142 -15.54 7.94 23.91
C ILE A 142 -15.68 7.06 25.14
N PHE A 143 -14.68 7.13 26.00
CA PHE A 143 -14.71 6.55 27.33
C PHE A 143 -15.21 7.61 28.30
N THR A 144 -16.27 7.31 29.03
CA THR A 144 -16.77 8.17 30.11
C THR A 144 -16.85 7.33 31.36
N ARG A 145 -16.14 7.73 32.40
CA ARG A 145 -16.29 7.20 33.75
C ARG A 145 -16.94 8.28 34.60
N VAL A 146 -18.01 7.90 35.31
CA VAL A 146 -18.70 8.75 36.27
C VAL A 146 -18.52 8.13 37.65
N ASP A 147 -18.07 8.92 38.62
CA ASP A 147 -17.93 8.48 40.01
C ASP A 147 -18.40 9.56 40.99
N ASN A 148 -18.78 9.15 42.21
CA ASN A 148 -19.09 10.05 43.33
C ASN A 148 -18.16 9.79 44.53
N GLY A 149 -16.97 9.21 44.27
CA GLY A 149 -16.05 8.73 45.31
C GLY A 149 -16.44 7.42 46.02
N LYS A 150 -17.67 6.90 45.86
CA LYS A 150 -18.12 5.62 46.45
C LYS A 150 -18.45 4.55 45.40
N ILE A 151 -19.19 4.93 44.37
CA ILE A 151 -19.56 4.09 43.24
C ILE A 151 -18.99 4.67 41.95
N MET A 152 -18.74 3.80 40.97
CA MET A 152 -18.26 4.20 39.65
C MET A 152 -19.03 3.44 38.56
N LYS A 153 -19.25 4.11 37.44
CA LYS A 153 -19.87 3.53 36.23
C LYS A 153 -19.07 3.96 35.01
N GLU A 154 -18.81 3.01 34.12
CA GLU A 154 -18.00 3.23 32.92
C GLU A 154 -18.82 2.98 31.66
N TYR A 155 -18.57 3.81 30.66
CA TYR A 155 -19.21 3.76 29.36
C TYR A 155 -18.15 3.76 28.27
N GLU A 156 -18.29 2.84 27.32
CA GLU A 156 -17.43 2.73 26.14
C GLU A 156 -18.27 2.88 24.89
N ASN A 157 -18.34 4.09 24.33
CA ASN A 157 -19.21 4.38 23.19
C ASN A 157 -18.37 4.47 21.91
N PRO A 158 -18.55 3.56 20.93
CA PRO A 158 -17.86 3.65 19.65
C PRO A 158 -18.35 4.87 18.87
N VAL A 159 -17.41 5.63 18.32
CA VAL A 159 -17.69 6.86 17.56
C VAL A 159 -16.91 6.90 16.26
N LEU A 160 -17.47 7.61 15.28
CA LEU A 160 -16.83 7.85 14.00
C LEU A 160 -17.21 9.25 13.54
N PHE A 161 -16.25 10.17 13.67
CA PHE A 161 -16.46 11.58 13.34
C PHE A 161 -15.93 11.91 11.94
N ALA A 162 -16.71 12.71 11.22
CA ALA A 162 -16.39 13.18 9.88
C ALA A 162 -15.81 14.60 9.93
N GLN A 163 -14.83 14.92 9.08
CA GLN A 163 -14.31 16.30 8.96
C GLN A 163 -15.35 17.26 8.35
N ILE A 164 -16.29 16.73 7.59
CA ILE A 164 -17.38 17.48 6.94
C ILE A 164 -18.73 16.86 7.33
N GLY A 165 -19.76 17.70 7.44
CA GLY A 165 -21.08 17.29 7.91
C GLY A 165 -21.30 17.56 9.41
N LYS A 166 -22.33 16.93 9.98
CA LYS A 166 -22.68 17.07 11.40
C LYS A 166 -22.24 15.84 12.18
N ASN A 167 -21.51 16.06 13.26
CA ASN A 167 -21.10 15.04 14.22
C ASN A 167 -21.96 15.15 15.46
N ASN A 168 -22.61 14.05 15.85
CA ASN A 168 -23.49 14.03 17.01
C ASN A 168 -23.01 12.92 17.96
N PHE A 169 -22.97 13.24 19.25
CA PHE A 169 -22.80 12.28 20.33
C PHE A 169 -23.51 12.82 21.57
N GLU A 170 -24.29 11.95 22.21
CA GLU A 170 -24.99 12.26 23.46
C GLU A 170 -25.06 10.97 24.28
N LEU A 171 -24.55 11.03 25.50
CA LEU A 171 -24.66 9.98 26.51
C LEU A 171 -25.51 10.54 27.64
N SER A 172 -26.66 9.93 27.89
CA SER A 172 -27.58 10.32 28.96
C SER A 172 -27.96 9.09 29.78
N ASP A 173 -27.81 9.17 31.10
CA ASP A 173 -28.12 8.08 32.02
C ASP A 173 -28.32 8.62 33.45
N ASP A 174 -28.83 7.78 34.34
CA ASP A 174 -29.00 8.06 35.75
C ASP A 174 -27.86 7.44 36.57
N PHE A 175 -27.28 8.22 37.49
CA PHE A 175 -26.19 7.80 38.36
C PHE A 175 -26.63 7.71 39.82
N GLY A 176 -26.50 6.53 40.44
CA GLY A 176 -26.92 6.27 41.82
C GLY A 176 -27.71 4.97 41.95
N ILE A 177 -27.79 4.43 43.18
CA ILE A 177 -28.56 3.21 43.50
C ILE A 177 -29.94 3.56 44.06
N GLU A 178 -30.00 4.45 45.07
CA GLU A 178 -31.26 4.89 45.70
C GLU A 178 -31.70 6.28 45.22
N ASN A 179 -30.80 7.29 45.27
CA ASN A 179 -31.03 8.63 44.72
C ASN A 179 -30.35 8.76 43.36
N LYS A 180 -31.11 8.44 42.31
CA LYS A 180 -30.67 8.55 40.92
C LYS A 180 -30.53 10.02 40.51
N VAL A 181 -29.32 10.42 40.15
CA VAL A 181 -29.01 11.75 39.63
C VAL A 181 -28.83 11.64 38.11
N PRO A 182 -29.66 12.30 37.29
CA PRO A 182 -29.49 12.29 35.85
C PRO A 182 -28.23 13.06 35.47
N PHE A 183 -27.54 12.56 34.45
CA PHE A 183 -26.46 13.27 33.80
C PHE A 183 -26.52 13.13 32.29
N THR A 184 -25.92 14.09 31.60
CA THR A 184 -25.78 14.10 30.15
C THR A 184 -24.38 14.57 29.76
N VAL A 185 -23.74 13.84 28.85
CA VAL A 185 -22.48 14.23 28.19
C VAL A 185 -22.75 14.36 26.70
N LYS A 186 -22.74 15.60 26.20
CA LYS A 186 -23.10 15.93 24.81
C LYS A 186 -21.94 16.55 24.07
N LEU A 187 -21.68 16.08 22.86
CA LEU A 187 -20.70 16.69 21.97
C LEU A 187 -21.25 18.01 21.41
N VAL A 188 -20.52 19.10 21.65
CA VAL A 188 -20.83 20.44 21.12
C VAL A 188 -20.03 20.72 19.86
N LYS A 189 -18.74 20.35 19.85
CA LYS A 189 -17.83 20.67 18.76
C LYS A 189 -16.81 19.56 18.56
N TYR A 190 -16.62 19.17 17.30
CA TYR A 190 -15.53 18.31 16.85
C TYR A 190 -14.65 19.11 15.91
N THR A 191 -13.33 19.09 16.11
CA THR A 191 -12.38 19.67 15.16
C THR A 191 -11.19 18.73 14.97
N ALA A 192 -10.98 18.29 13.74
CA ALA A 192 -9.94 17.31 13.40
C ALA A 192 -8.58 17.96 13.13
N ASN A 193 -7.51 17.17 13.29
CA ASN A 193 -6.11 17.56 13.01
C ASN A 193 -5.67 18.81 13.78
N LYS A 194 -5.89 18.78 15.08
CA LYS A 194 -5.46 19.80 16.01
C LYS A 194 -4.03 19.53 16.50
N LYS A 195 -3.27 20.60 16.71
CA LYS A 195 -2.00 20.58 17.43
C LYS A 195 -2.06 21.53 18.61
N GLN A 196 -1.44 21.14 19.70
CA GLN A 196 -1.18 22.04 20.83
C GLN A 196 -0.02 22.96 20.47
N VAL A 197 -0.22 24.26 20.66
CA VAL A 197 0.80 25.29 20.46
C VAL A 197 0.85 26.12 21.73
N PHE A 198 2.06 26.29 22.26
CA PHE A 198 2.29 27.21 23.35
C PHE A 198 2.31 28.64 22.81
N VAL A 199 1.54 29.53 23.43
CA VAL A 199 1.53 30.96 23.14
C VAL A 199 1.92 31.72 24.40
N PRO A 200 3.04 32.48 24.38
CA PRO A 200 3.44 33.32 25.51
C PRO A 200 2.34 34.32 25.88
N ASN A 201 2.04 34.42 27.17
CA ASN A 201 1.06 35.33 27.74
C ASN A 201 1.40 35.58 29.23
N GLU A 202 1.61 36.85 29.60
CA GLU A 202 2.02 37.25 30.95
C GLU A 202 0.99 36.90 32.03
N THR A 203 -0.28 36.73 31.66
CA THR A 203 -1.39 36.31 32.55
C THR A 203 -1.64 34.79 32.59
N GLY A 204 -0.85 34.03 31.83
CA GLY A 204 -1.01 32.57 31.72
C GLY A 204 -0.35 31.79 32.86
N ASP A 205 -0.44 30.45 32.78
CA ASP A 205 0.22 29.57 33.73
C ASP A 205 1.73 29.50 33.49
N ASN A 206 2.49 29.04 34.48
CA ASN A 206 3.93 28.76 34.34
C ASN A 206 4.16 27.41 33.66
N TYR A 207 5.02 27.38 32.66
CA TYR A 207 5.44 26.16 31.95
C TYR A 207 6.96 26.01 31.91
N ILE A 208 7.42 24.75 31.92
CA ILE A 208 8.79 24.39 31.51
C ILE A 208 8.78 24.00 30.03
N HIS A 209 9.62 24.64 29.23
CA HIS A 209 9.87 24.22 27.86
C HIS A 209 10.98 23.16 27.82
N ILE A 210 10.59 21.91 27.59
CA ILE A 210 11.48 20.77 27.43
C ILE A 210 11.60 20.46 25.95
N VAL A 211 12.82 20.45 25.43
CA VAL A 211 13.12 20.07 24.06
C VAL A 211 13.74 18.68 24.07
N GLU A 212 13.02 17.70 23.55
CA GLU A 212 13.52 16.34 23.38
C GLU A 212 14.09 16.16 21.96
N SER A 213 15.25 15.51 21.87
CA SER A 213 15.82 15.10 20.60
C SER A 213 15.51 13.62 20.37
N THR A 214 14.52 13.32 19.54
CA THR A 214 14.25 11.97 19.05
C THR A 214 14.82 11.79 17.64
N THR A 215 14.96 10.55 17.16
CA THR A 215 15.31 10.25 15.74
C THR A 215 14.28 10.77 14.74
N GLY A 216 13.05 11.10 15.19
CA GLY A 216 12.03 11.78 14.39
C GLY A 216 12.19 13.30 14.29
N GLY A 217 13.21 13.86 14.93
CA GLY A 217 13.49 15.29 15.00
C GLY A 217 13.30 15.87 16.40
N ARG A 218 13.36 17.21 16.45
CA ARG A 218 13.17 18.00 17.67
C ARG A 218 11.69 18.05 18.05
N ASN A 219 11.36 17.64 19.26
CA ASN A 219 10.02 17.76 19.85
C ASN A 219 10.05 18.79 20.98
N ASP A 220 9.18 19.80 20.86
CA ASP A 220 9.01 20.84 21.87
C ASP A 220 7.82 20.45 22.78
N LEU A 221 8.11 20.23 24.07
CA LEU A 221 7.16 19.81 25.10
C LEU A 221 7.03 20.93 26.14
N PHE A 222 5.81 21.21 26.59
CA PHE A 222 5.53 22.22 27.60
C PHE A 222 4.85 21.58 28.81
N LEU A 223 5.53 21.57 29.96
CA LEU A 223 5.04 20.99 31.21
C LEU A 223 4.51 22.10 32.14
N LYS A 224 3.21 22.09 32.46
CA LYS A 224 2.57 23.05 33.36
C LYS A 224 3.03 22.85 34.81
N GLU A 225 3.13 23.94 35.57
CA GLU A 225 3.39 23.89 37.00
C GLU A 225 2.32 23.10 37.77
N GLY A 226 2.75 22.21 38.66
CA GLY A 226 1.87 21.33 39.42
C GLY A 226 1.41 20.08 38.66
N ASP A 227 1.90 19.86 37.44
CA ASP A 227 1.59 18.69 36.62
C ASP A 227 2.82 17.78 36.41
N ALA A 228 2.56 16.64 35.76
CA ALA A 228 3.57 15.67 35.37
C ALA A 228 3.34 15.20 33.93
N ILE A 229 4.43 14.88 33.22
CA ILE A 229 4.40 14.35 31.85
C ILE A 229 5.35 13.17 31.74
N THR A 230 4.99 12.15 30.96
CA THR A 230 5.87 11.00 30.71
C THR A 230 6.63 11.19 29.40
N ILE A 231 7.96 11.07 29.45
CA ILE A 231 8.86 11.15 28.29
C ILE A 231 9.71 9.87 28.28
N ASN A 232 9.68 9.07 27.21
CA ASN A 232 10.32 7.74 27.11
C ASN A 232 10.21 6.87 28.39
N ASN A 233 8.98 6.68 28.89
CA ASN A 233 8.65 5.94 30.10
C ASN A 233 9.22 6.49 31.43
N ILE A 234 9.78 7.70 31.43
CA ILE A 234 10.19 8.42 32.64
C ILE A 234 9.18 9.52 32.92
N LEU A 235 8.66 9.56 34.15
CA LEU A 235 7.76 10.61 34.59
C LEU A 235 8.56 11.84 34.98
N PHE A 236 8.27 12.98 34.36
CA PHE A 236 8.81 14.30 34.70
C PHE A 236 7.75 15.07 35.47
N THR A 237 8.14 15.75 36.55
CA THR A 237 7.22 16.58 37.33
C THR A 237 7.74 18.00 37.46
N TYR A 238 6.84 18.99 37.48
CA TYR A 238 7.20 20.37 37.74
C TYR A 238 6.49 20.89 38.99
N ASN A 239 7.27 21.26 40.02
CA ASN A 239 6.78 21.75 41.32
C ASN A 239 5.78 20.81 42.01
N LYS A 240 5.82 19.51 41.67
CA LYS A 240 5.01 18.44 42.27
C LYS A 240 5.85 17.17 42.39
N PRO A 241 6.75 17.08 43.38
CA PRO A 241 7.64 15.93 43.50
C PRO A 241 6.85 14.62 43.66
N ILE A 242 7.18 13.61 42.86
CA ILE A 242 6.62 12.26 42.94
C ILE A 242 7.77 11.27 43.15
N ALA A 243 7.58 10.31 44.05
CA ALA A 243 8.56 9.25 44.27
C ALA A 243 8.73 8.41 42.99
N GLY A 244 9.98 8.23 42.54
CA GLY A 244 10.28 7.53 41.29
C GLY A 244 10.07 8.34 40.02
N ALA A 245 9.93 9.67 40.12
CA ALA A 245 9.86 10.59 38.98
C ALA A 245 11.09 11.52 38.91
N MET A 246 11.40 12.01 37.70
CA MET A 246 12.37 13.09 37.50
C MET A 246 11.76 14.41 37.96
N ASN A 247 12.14 14.83 39.17
CA ASN A 247 11.54 15.97 39.84
C ASN A 247 12.28 17.26 39.48
N ILE A 248 11.56 18.22 38.91
CA ILE A 248 12.04 19.58 38.69
C ILE A 248 11.32 20.50 39.67
N VAL A 249 12.10 21.15 40.53
CA VAL A 249 11.58 22.09 41.53
C VAL A 249 12.22 23.45 41.29
N VAL A 250 11.37 24.45 41.06
CA VAL A 250 11.76 25.83 40.80
C VAL A 250 10.97 26.75 41.73
N ASN A 251 11.71 27.44 42.58
CA ASN A 251 11.23 28.53 43.42
C ASN A 251 11.99 29.81 43.01
N ASP A 252 11.57 30.98 43.52
CA ASP A 252 12.10 32.31 43.14
C ASP A 252 13.63 32.45 43.25
N SER A 253 14.32 31.59 44.01
CA SER A 253 15.78 31.65 44.20
C SER A 253 16.53 30.36 43.88
N VAL A 254 15.83 29.24 43.67
CA VAL A 254 16.47 27.90 43.56
C VAL A 254 15.80 27.08 42.46
N LYS A 255 16.61 26.57 41.53
CA LYS A 255 16.18 25.63 40.47
C LYS A 255 16.94 24.33 40.65
N THR A 256 16.23 23.24 40.90
CA THR A 256 16.83 21.92 41.15
C THR A 256 16.23 20.84 40.27
N LEU A 257 17.06 19.86 39.96
CA LEU A 257 16.71 18.63 39.26
C LEU A 257 17.09 17.46 40.15
N GLN A 258 16.16 16.53 40.35
CA GLN A 258 16.40 15.24 40.98
C GLN A 258 16.12 14.13 39.96
N PRO A 259 17.16 13.48 39.41
CA PRO A 259 16.99 12.43 38.40
C PRO A 259 16.80 11.05 39.06
N ILE A 260 16.09 10.17 38.37
CA ILE A 260 15.85 8.77 38.83
C ILE A 260 16.87 7.76 38.28
N ILE A 261 17.73 8.22 37.38
CA ILE A 261 18.78 7.46 36.70
C ILE A 261 20.04 8.32 36.64
N GLU A 262 21.19 7.68 36.58
CA GLU A 262 22.45 8.39 36.40
C GLU A 262 22.54 8.98 35.00
N GLY A 263 23.17 10.15 34.89
CA GLY A 263 23.37 10.79 33.61
C GLY A 263 24.42 11.88 33.67
N LYS A 264 24.39 12.74 32.66
CA LYS A 264 25.32 13.84 32.51
C LYS A 264 24.66 14.98 31.75
N PHE A 265 25.11 16.20 31.96
CA PHE A 265 24.75 17.30 31.08
C PHE A 265 25.98 17.87 30.39
N MET A 266 25.83 18.36 29.17
CA MET A 266 26.89 18.94 28.37
C MET A 266 26.80 20.46 28.33
N ASN A 267 27.92 21.13 28.60
CA ASN A 267 28.07 22.55 28.31
C ASN A 267 28.32 22.75 26.81
N MET A 268 27.37 23.33 26.09
CA MET A 268 27.46 23.52 24.63
C MET A 268 28.63 24.40 24.18
N GLN A 269 29.12 25.33 25.02
CA GLN A 269 30.26 26.20 24.70
C GLN A 269 31.61 25.49 24.86
N THR A 270 31.77 24.69 25.92
CA THR A 270 33.04 24.01 26.23
C THR A 270 33.05 22.54 25.81
N ARG A 271 31.91 21.99 25.38
CA ARG A 271 31.65 20.56 25.08
C ARG A 271 32.02 19.59 26.21
N GLN A 272 32.18 20.10 27.43
CA GLN A 272 32.47 19.29 28.61
C GLN A 272 31.18 18.70 29.20
N PHE A 273 31.27 17.46 29.66
CA PHE A 273 30.19 16.75 30.34
C PHE A 273 30.39 16.81 31.86
N THR A 274 29.32 17.16 32.58
CA THR A 274 29.27 17.12 34.04
C THR A 274 28.33 15.99 34.46
N PRO A 275 28.76 15.07 35.34
CA PRO A 275 27.92 13.96 35.79
C PRO A 275 26.78 14.44 36.69
N VAL A 276 25.64 13.77 36.61
CA VAL A 276 24.48 13.95 37.49
C VAL A 276 24.15 12.59 38.09
N LYS A 277 24.23 12.48 39.42
CA LYS A 277 23.99 11.22 40.12
C LYS A 277 22.49 10.96 40.32
N LYS A 278 22.10 9.70 40.22
CA LYS A 278 20.76 9.23 40.55
C LYS A 278 20.37 9.67 41.97
N ASP A 279 19.11 10.05 42.15
CA ASP A 279 18.46 10.49 43.39
C ASP A 279 19.07 11.74 44.07
N SER A 280 20.13 12.31 43.50
CA SER A 280 20.80 13.51 44.02
C SER A 280 20.10 14.79 43.57
N ILE A 281 19.91 15.73 44.49
CA ILE A 281 19.40 17.06 44.17
C ILE A 281 20.56 17.89 43.61
N SER A 282 20.49 18.21 42.32
CA SER A 282 21.52 18.99 41.62
C SER A 282 20.95 20.33 41.13
N PRO A 283 21.75 21.41 41.06
CA PRO A 283 21.33 22.67 40.45
C PRO A 283 20.94 22.48 38.98
N LEU A 284 19.72 22.90 38.61
CA LEU A 284 19.22 22.78 37.25
C LEU A 284 19.88 23.83 36.35
N GLN A 285 20.56 23.35 35.31
CA GLN A 285 21.14 24.19 34.26
C GLN A 285 20.19 24.28 33.05
N ILE A 286 19.86 25.50 32.64
CA ILE A 286 19.00 25.80 31.48
C ILE A 286 19.85 25.80 30.20
N ALA A 287 19.23 25.45 29.06
CA ALA A 287 19.85 25.39 27.74
C ALA A 287 21.11 24.49 27.67
N LYS A 288 21.14 23.45 28.50
CA LYS A 288 22.16 22.38 28.47
C LYS A 288 21.54 21.06 28.00
N LEU A 289 22.31 20.27 27.26
CA LEU A 289 21.88 18.95 26.83
C LEU A 289 22.09 17.95 27.96
N TYR A 290 21.00 17.47 28.55
CA TYR A 290 21.00 16.36 29.48
C TYR A 290 20.93 15.04 28.71
N ALA A 291 21.82 14.13 29.06
CA ALA A 291 21.93 12.79 28.50
C ALA A 291 21.84 11.77 29.65
N PHE A 292 20.71 11.08 29.73
CA PHE A 292 20.41 10.04 30.72
C PHE A 292 20.12 8.74 29.96
N ASP A 293 21.06 7.80 29.97
CA ASP A 293 21.04 6.57 29.15
C ASP A 293 20.70 6.84 27.67
N LYS A 294 19.51 6.44 27.20
CA LYS A 294 19.02 6.64 25.82
C LYS A 294 18.24 7.94 25.60
N MET A 295 18.06 8.75 26.65
CA MET A 295 17.26 9.98 26.60
C MET A 295 18.15 11.21 26.53
N ASN A 296 17.90 12.05 25.51
CA ASN A 296 18.53 13.35 25.35
C ASN A 296 17.48 14.46 25.37
N PHE A 297 17.58 15.38 26.32
CA PHE A 297 16.67 16.52 26.41
C PHE A 297 17.39 17.80 26.83
N VAL A 298 16.76 18.92 26.55
CA VAL A 298 17.20 20.26 26.95
C VAL A 298 16.03 20.94 27.63
N ILE A 299 16.23 21.43 28.85
CA ILE A 299 15.30 22.40 29.44
C ILE A 299 15.68 23.76 28.89
N LYS A 300 14.89 24.29 27.95
CA LYS A 300 15.25 25.46 27.15
C LYS A 300 15.03 26.75 27.92
N ASP A 301 13.88 26.89 28.56
CA ASP A 301 13.45 28.07 29.32
C ASP A 301 12.20 27.76 30.17
N PHE A 302 11.79 28.77 30.95
CA PHE A 302 10.55 28.80 31.71
C PHE A 302 9.71 29.93 31.13
N GLU A 303 8.51 29.61 30.65
CA GLU A 303 7.66 30.56 29.95
C GLU A 303 6.31 30.67 30.65
N LYS A 304 5.77 31.90 30.73
CA LYS A 304 4.37 32.13 31.11
C LYS A 304 3.53 32.20 29.85
N GLY A 305 2.44 31.45 29.83
CA GLY A 305 1.58 31.44 28.66
C GLY A 305 0.43 30.46 28.74
N ASN A 306 -0.19 30.24 27.59
CA ASN A 306 -1.32 29.34 27.45
C ASN A 306 -1.03 28.34 26.34
N ILE A 307 -1.36 27.06 26.57
CA ILE A 307 -1.43 26.09 25.49
C ILE A 307 -2.76 26.27 24.77
N ILE A 308 -2.72 26.69 23.51
CA ILE A 308 -3.89 26.80 22.65
C ILE A 308 -3.91 25.66 21.63
N THR A 309 -5.10 25.36 21.12
CA THR A 309 -5.29 24.32 20.11
C THR A 309 -5.46 24.91 18.71
N GLU A 310 -4.46 24.77 17.85
CA GLU A 310 -4.50 25.26 16.47
C GLU A 310 -4.75 24.14 15.47
N THR A 311 -5.38 24.46 14.33
CA THR A 311 -5.57 23.47 13.26
C THR A 311 -4.26 23.27 12.52
N ALA A 312 -3.77 22.03 12.46
CA ALA A 312 -2.54 21.69 11.77
C ALA A 312 -2.67 22.00 10.26
N PRO A 313 -1.64 22.58 9.63
CA PRO A 313 -1.61 22.77 8.18
C PRO A 313 -1.85 21.45 7.45
N LYS A 314 -2.45 21.48 6.26
CA LYS A 314 -2.72 20.26 5.45
C LYS A 314 -1.50 19.34 5.30
N LYS A 315 -0.28 19.89 5.27
CA LYS A 315 0.99 19.17 5.12
C LYS A 315 1.47 18.46 6.39
N GLU A 316 0.98 18.87 7.56
CA GLU A 316 1.40 18.35 8.87
C GLU A 316 0.32 17.48 9.52
N LYS A 317 -0.79 17.21 8.83
CA LYS A 317 -1.88 16.37 9.35
C LYS A 317 -1.41 14.98 9.79
N SER A 318 -0.44 14.39 9.08
CA SER A 318 0.15 13.10 9.46
C SER A 318 1.07 13.19 10.68
N LYS A 319 1.61 14.38 10.99
CA LYS A 319 2.47 14.64 12.14
C LYS A 319 1.66 14.91 13.42
N TYR A 320 0.46 15.48 13.28
CA TYR A 320 -0.44 15.79 14.38
C TYR A 320 -1.84 15.18 14.15
N PRO A 321 -2.02 13.88 14.44
CA PRO A 321 -3.26 13.16 14.15
C PRO A 321 -4.36 13.38 15.20
N TYR A 322 -4.19 14.33 16.12
CA TYR A 322 -5.13 14.56 17.22
C TYR A 322 -6.38 15.28 16.75
N ASP A 323 -7.53 14.85 17.24
CA ASP A 323 -8.79 15.57 17.15
C ASP A 323 -9.10 16.21 18.50
N GLU A 324 -9.80 17.33 18.48
CA GLU A 324 -10.32 18.01 19.68
C GLU A 324 -11.85 17.90 19.72
N LEU A 325 -12.36 17.45 20.86
CA LEU A 325 -13.78 17.26 21.13
C LEU A 325 -14.17 18.10 22.34
N THR A 326 -15.08 19.05 22.15
CA THR A 326 -15.67 19.80 23.25
C THR A 326 -17.00 19.18 23.63
N PHE A 327 -17.10 18.72 24.87
CA PHE A 327 -18.31 18.19 25.48
C PHE A 327 -18.93 19.20 26.42
N GLU A 328 -20.26 19.14 26.51
CA GLU A 328 -21.08 19.75 27.53
C GLU A 328 -21.53 18.65 28.48
N VAL A 329 -21.13 18.76 29.75
CA VAL A 329 -21.44 17.82 30.81
C VAL A 329 -22.42 18.49 31.75
N SER A 330 -23.62 17.93 31.83
CA SER A 330 -24.73 18.45 32.62
C SER A 330 -25.15 17.42 33.67
N SER A 331 -25.41 17.88 34.88
CA SER A 331 -26.07 17.08 35.92
C SER A 331 -26.83 18.00 36.86
N GLY A 332 -28.11 17.67 37.14
CA GLY A 332 -29.00 18.58 37.84
C GLY A 332 -29.14 19.93 37.11
N ASN A 333 -28.89 21.03 37.81
CA ASN A 333 -28.92 22.39 37.25
C ASN A 333 -27.52 22.90 36.83
N GLU A 334 -26.47 22.11 36.99
CA GLU A 334 -25.11 22.50 36.63
C GLU A 334 -24.71 21.95 35.27
N THR A 335 -24.09 22.79 34.47
CA THR A 335 -23.53 22.44 33.15
C THR A 335 -22.13 23.01 33.02
N LYS A 336 -21.15 22.17 32.65
CA LYS A 336 -19.76 22.58 32.39
C LYS A 336 -19.28 22.07 31.03
N LYS A 337 -18.40 22.84 30.38
CA LYS A 337 -17.76 22.44 29.13
C LYS A 337 -16.37 21.88 29.38
N ILE A 338 -16.01 20.82 28.67
CA ILE A 338 -14.68 20.20 28.75
C ILE A 338 -14.19 19.85 27.34
N SER A 339 -12.94 20.20 27.03
CA SER A 339 -12.28 19.82 25.78
C SER A 339 -11.34 18.65 26.01
N VAL A 340 -11.50 17.60 25.19
CA VAL A 340 -10.72 16.37 25.21
C VAL A 340 -10.00 16.26 23.87
N MET A 341 -8.71 15.93 23.91
CA MET A 341 -7.96 15.57 22.72
C MET A 341 -7.67 14.08 22.68
N GLY A 342 -7.61 13.53 21.48
CA GLY A 342 -7.23 12.15 21.25
C GLY A 342 -7.09 11.84 19.76
N ALA A 343 -6.50 10.71 19.43
CA ALA A 343 -6.27 10.29 18.06
C ALA A 343 -6.62 8.81 17.87
N SER A 344 -6.82 8.40 16.63
CA SER A 344 -6.99 6.98 16.30
C SER A 344 -5.70 6.20 16.56
N GLY A 345 -5.83 5.03 17.17
CA GLY A 345 -4.69 4.18 17.57
C GLY A 345 -3.87 4.70 18.76
N VAL A 346 -4.25 5.83 19.37
CA VAL A 346 -3.53 6.44 20.52
C VAL A 346 -4.41 6.42 21.77
N ILE A 347 -3.77 6.30 22.92
CA ILE A 347 -4.39 6.40 24.23
C ILE A 347 -3.86 7.64 24.93
N GLU A 348 -4.68 8.70 24.94
CA GLU A 348 -4.37 9.94 25.63
C GLU A 348 -4.84 9.93 27.09
N SER A 349 -4.24 10.81 27.90
CA SER A 349 -4.66 10.99 29.29
C SER A 349 -6.10 11.53 29.35
N PRO A 350 -6.97 10.96 30.21
CA PRO A 350 -8.34 11.42 30.33
C PRO A 350 -8.41 12.83 30.94
N LYS A 351 -9.44 13.60 30.57
CA LYS A 351 -9.76 14.88 31.21
C LYS A 351 -10.84 14.68 32.25
N ARG A 352 -10.75 15.44 33.35
CA ARG A 352 -11.65 15.34 34.49
C ARG A 352 -12.47 16.61 34.65
N VAL A 353 -13.74 16.48 35.00
CA VAL A 353 -14.61 17.61 35.38
C VAL A 353 -15.59 17.16 36.45
N SER A 354 -15.78 17.98 37.48
CA SER A 354 -16.77 17.73 38.53
C SER A 354 -18.00 18.62 38.31
N VAL A 355 -19.19 18.02 38.26
CA VAL A 355 -20.50 18.67 38.04
C VAL A 355 -21.49 18.08 39.03
N ASN A 356 -22.16 18.93 39.83
CA ASN A 356 -23.19 18.52 40.78
C ASN A 356 -22.76 17.36 41.72
N GLY A 357 -21.54 17.39 42.23
CA GLY A 357 -20.98 16.35 43.12
C GLY A 357 -20.56 15.04 42.44
N LEU A 358 -20.71 14.92 41.11
CA LEU A 358 -20.23 13.80 40.31
C LEU A 358 -18.92 14.17 39.61
N ASN A 359 -17.96 13.24 39.59
CA ASN A 359 -16.70 13.35 38.87
C ASN A 359 -16.82 12.61 37.54
N PHE A 360 -16.61 13.33 36.44
CA PHE A 360 -16.58 12.79 35.09
C PHE A 360 -15.14 12.70 34.61
N ILE A 361 -14.74 11.54 34.13
CA ILE A 361 -13.45 11.26 33.52
C ILE A 361 -13.71 10.85 32.07
N ILE A 362 -13.38 11.72 31.13
CA ILE A 362 -13.69 11.55 29.70
C ILE A 362 -12.38 11.41 28.90
N ARG A 363 -12.33 10.41 28.02
CA ARG A 363 -11.22 10.16 27.09
C ARG A 363 -11.75 9.82 25.71
N TYR A 364 -11.04 10.25 24.68
CA TYR A 364 -11.30 9.89 23.29
C TYR A 364 -10.06 9.19 22.70
N GLY A 365 -10.25 8.07 21.99
CA GLY A 365 -9.15 7.37 21.34
C GLY A 365 -9.41 5.87 21.13
N ALA A 366 -8.33 5.10 21.02
CA ALA A 366 -8.41 3.65 20.80
C ALA A 366 -8.85 2.87 22.05
N LYS A 367 -9.52 1.75 21.83
CA LYS A 367 -9.80 0.72 22.83
C LYS A 367 -8.68 -0.31 22.85
N GLU A 368 -8.27 -0.71 24.03
CA GLU A 368 -7.35 -1.84 24.24
C GLU A 368 -8.09 -3.16 24.12
N ILE A 369 -7.55 -4.08 23.33
CA ILE A 369 -8.06 -5.43 23.14
C ILE A 369 -6.93 -6.40 23.40
N LYS A 370 -7.08 -7.28 24.40
CA LYS A 370 -6.06 -8.27 24.75
C LYS A 370 -6.15 -9.49 23.83
N THR A 371 -5.00 -9.98 23.37
CA THR A 371 -4.88 -11.26 22.66
C THR A 371 -4.71 -12.41 23.64
N PRO A 372 -5.18 -13.63 23.30
CA PRO A 372 -5.02 -14.81 24.15
C PRO A 372 -3.61 -15.43 24.09
N PHE A 373 -2.68 -14.78 23.39
CA PHE A 373 -1.27 -15.13 23.25
C PHE A 373 -0.47 -13.83 23.22
N SER A 374 0.84 -13.93 23.39
CA SER A 374 1.75 -12.79 23.37
C SER A 374 2.70 -12.86 22.19
N VAL A 375 3.12 -11.72 21.67
CA VAL A 375 4.06 -11.60 20.56
C VAL A 375 5.27 -10.81 21.01
N LYS A 376 6.46 -11.37 20.87
CA LYS A 376 7.73 -10.68 21.12
C LYS A 376 8.34 -10.24 19.81
N LEU A 377 8.77 -8.99 19.72
CA LEU A 377 9.65 -8.57 18.63
C LEU A 377 11.10 -8.93 19.02
N ARG A 378 11.72 -9.84 18.28
CA ARG A 378 13.14 -10.18 18.50
C ARG A 378 14.06 -9.19 17.80
N ASP A 379 13.73 -8.84 16.56
CA ASP A 379 14.55 -8.00 15.69
C ASP A 379 13.65 -7.31 14.65
N PHE A 380 13.85 -6.01 14.46
CA PHE A 380 13.23 -5.26 13.38
C PHE A 380 14.28 -4.93 12.32
N GLN A 381 13.97 -5.26 11.06
CA GLN A 381 14.91 -5.14 9.97
C GLN A 381 14.41 -4.09 8.98
N LEU A 382 15.13 -2.98 8.85
CA LEU A 382 14.98 -2.01 7.76
C LEU A 382 16.08 -2.23 6.73
N GLU A 383 15.73 -2.82 5.60
CA GLU A 383 16.66 -2.98 4.50
C GLU A 383 16.73 -1.68 3.70
N HIS A 384 17.95 -1.30 3.31
CA HIS A 384 18.22 -0.13 2.49
C HIS A 384 18.78 -0.57 1.14
N TYR A 385 18.67 0.28 0.12
CA TYR A 385 19.39 0.03 -1.11
C TYR A 385 20.92 0.08 -0.85
N PRO A 386 21.70 -0.88 -1.39
CA PRO A 386 23.15 -0.83 -1.30
C PRO A 386 23.73 0.54 -1.68
N GLY A 387 24.58 1.08 -0.80
CA GLY A 387 25.26 2.36 -1.01
C GLY A 387 24.42 3.61 -0.74
N THR A 388 23.16 3.47 -0.31
CA THR A 388 22.28 4.62 0.03
C THR A 388 21.59 4.44 1.37
N ASN A 389 21.05 5.53 1.92
CA ASN A 389 20.19 5.52 3.11
C ASN A 389 18.70 5.45 2.74
N SER A 390 18.34 5.13 1.49
CA SER A 390 16.94 4.99 1.08
C SER A 390 16.39 3.62 1.49
N PRO A 391 15.27 3.54 2.24
CA PRO A 391 14.63 2.27 2.60
C PRO A 391 14.15 1.50 1.36
N SER A 392 14.38 0.19 1.34
CA SER A 392 13.95 -0.72 0.27
C SER A 392 12.86 -1.68 0.75
N SER A 393 12.99 -2.21 1.97
CA SER A 393 12.04 -3.16 2.55
C SER A 393 12.11 -3.12 4.09
N TYR A 394 11.07 -3.62 4.75
CA TYR A 394 11.09 -3.79 6.20
C TYR A 394 10.39 -5.08 6.63
N ALA A 395 10.94 -5.71 7.66
CA ALA A 395 10.49 -6.99 8.18
C ALA A 395 10.60 -7.03 9.72
N SER A 396 9.78 -7.86 10.35
CA SER A 396 9.83 -8.12 11.79
C SER A 396 10.03 -9.60 12.06
N GLU A 397 11.06 -9.92 12.84
CA GLU A 397 11.29 -11.24 13.40
C GLU A 397 10.58 -11.34 14.75
N ILE A 398 9.54 -12.18 14.83
CA ILE A 398 8.71 -12.29 16.02
C ILE A 398 8.72 -13.70 16.61
N THR A 399 8.55 -13.78 17.93
CA THR A 399 8.22 -15.03 18.64
C THR A 399 6.78 -14.95 19.10
N VAL A 400 5.98 -15.97 18.79
CA VAL A 400 4.63 -16.11 19.35
C VAL A 400 4.72 -17.00 20.57
N TYR A 401 4.29 -16.49 21.72
CA TYR A 401 4.14 -17.25 22.96
C TYR A 401 2.68 -17.54 23.22
N ASP A 402 2.32 -18.81 23.16
CA ASP A 402 1.03 -19.32 23.58
C ASP A 402 1.24 -20.42 24.62
N SER A 403 0.23 -20.64 25.47
CA SER A 403 0.22 -21.64 26.54
C SER A 403 0.74 -23.02 26.11
N ASP A 404 0.39 -23.47 24.89
CA ASP A 404 0.74 -24.81 24.39
C ASP A 404 1.86 -24.80 23.33
N LYS A 405 2.21 -23.64 22.77
CA LYS A 405 3.11 -23.54 21.61
C LYS A 405 3.90 -22.24 21.62
N THR A 406 5.21 -22.36 21.41
CA THR A 406 6.10 -21.23 21.12
C THR A 406 6.78 -21.47 19.78
N PHE A 407 6.73 -20.48 18.88
CA PHE A 407 7.39 -20.59 17.58
C PHE A 407 7.82 -19.22 17.05
N ASP A 408 8.83 -19.27 16.18
CA ASP A 408 9.40 -18.11 15.51
C ASP A 408 8.74 -17.89 14.15
N TYR A 409 8.52 -16.63 13.79
CA TYR A 409 7.93 -16.25 12.52
C TYR A 409 8.47 -14.91 12.03
N ARG A 410 8.64 -14.76 10.71
CA ARG A 410 9.04 -13.51 10.06
C ARG A 410 7.86 -12.89 9.34
N ILE A 411 7.45 -11.69 9.73
CA ILE A 411 6.38 -10.93 9.07
C ILE A 411 7.03 -9.88 8.16
N PHE A 412 6.67 -9.88 6.88
CA PHE A 412 7.14 -8.91 5.88
C PHE A 412 6.10 -8.73 4.78
N MET A 413 6.41 -7.94 3.75
CA MET A 413 5.46 -7.68 2.65
C MET A 413 4.97 -8.99 2.00
N ASN A 414 3.64 -9.15 1.91
CA ASN A 414 2.95 -10.34 1.41
C ASN A 414 3.18 -11.64 2.21
N HIS A 415 3.81 -11.58 3.38
CA HIS A 415 4.02 -12.72 4.27
C HIS A 415 3.46 -12.41 5.66
N VAL A 416 2.27 -12.97 5.93
CA VAL A 416 1.42 -12.57 7.06
C VAL A 416 1.31 -13.70 8.07
N LEU A 417 1.36 -13.37 9.36
CA LEU A 417 1.08 -14.35 10.40
C LEU A 417 -0.45 -14.51 10.54
N ASP A 418 -0.96 -15.72 10.35
CA ASP A 418 -2.34 -16.10 10.69
C ASP A 418 -2.33 -17.07 11.87
N TYR A 419 -2.83 -16.63 13.02
CA TYR A 419 -2.80 -17.41 14.25
C TYR A 419 -4.04 -17.16 15.13
N LYS A 420 -4.72 -18.24 15.55
CA LYS A 420 -5.98 -18.21 16.34
C LYS A 420 -7.06 -17.25 15.80
N GLY A 421 -7.10 -17.03 14.48
CA GLY A 421 -8.07 -16.13 13.84
C GLY A 421 -7.62 -14.66 13.75
N PHE A 422 -6.44 -14.33 14.28
CA PHE A 422 -5.79 -13.03 14.14
C PHE A 422 -4.81 -13.07 12.96
N ARG A 423 -4.94 -12.10 12.05
CA ARG A 423 -4.00 -11.89 10.96
C ARG A 423 -3.17 -10.65 11.21
N PHE A 424 -1.85 -10.82 11.28
CA PHE A 424 -0.88 -9.74 11.50
C PHE A 424 -0.17 -9.41 10.19
N PHE A 425 -0.18 -8.12 9.87
CA PHE A 425 0.46 -7.55 8.70
C PHE A 425 1.51 -6.56 9.15
N GLN A 426 2.69 -6.61 8.52
CA GLN A 426 3.67 -5.56 8.69
C GLN A 426 3.08 -4.26 8.11
N SER A 427 2.83 -3.25 8.94
CA SER A 427 2.12 -2.03 8.53
C SER A 427 3.06 -0.82 8.45
N SER A 428 3.83 -0.59 9.50
CA SER A 428 4.77 0.54 9.65
C SER A 428 5.80 0.20 10.75
N PHE A 429 6.61 1.17 11.16
CA PHE A 429 7.69 1.04 12.14
C PHE A 429 7.96 2.38 12.83
N ASP A 430 8.63 2.34 13.98
CA ASP A 430 8.97 3.52 14.76
C ASP A 430 10.12 4.32 14.10
N PRO A 431 10.15 5.66 14.21
CA PRO A 431 11.19 6.49 13.60
C PRO A 431 12.63 6.20 14.03
N ASP A 432 12.83 5.52 15.15
CA ASP A 432 14.14 5.09 15.65
C ASP A 432 14.55 3.69 15.19
N GLU A 433 13.76 3.08 14.30
CA GLU A 433 14.00 1.75 13.73
C GLU A 433 14.07 0.63 14.78
N LYS A 434 13.53 0.85 15.98
CA LYS A 434 13.55 -0.12 17.10
C LYS A 434 12.16 -0.58 17.50
N GLY A 435 11.18 -0.40 16.63
CA GLY A 435 9.82 -0.81 16.90
C GLY A 435 9.06 -1.08 15.62
N THR A 436 8.18 -2.07 15.70
CA THR A 436 7.29 -2.47 14.60
C THR A 436 5.86 -2.09 14.93
N ILE A 437 5.11 -1.69 13.91
CA ILE A 437 3.67 -1.50 14.01
C ILE A 437 3.00 -2.56 13.15
N LEU A 438 2.46 -3.58 13.81
CA LEU A 438 1.70 -4.64 13.17
C LEU A 438 0.22 -4.22 13.05
N SER A 439 -0.35 -4.29 11.86
CA SER A 439 -1.80 -4.20 11.68
C SER A 439 -2.42 -5.55 11.97
N VAL A 440 -3.48 -5.58 12.78
CA VAL A 440 -4.14 -6.82 13.22
C VAL A 440 -5.59 -6.81 12.78
N ASN A 441 -6.02 -7.90 12.13
CA ASN A 441 -7.41 -8.11 11.74
C ASN A 441 -7.94 -9.42 12.33
N HIS A 442 -9.10 -9.36 12.99
CA HIS A 442 -9.84 -10.52 13.46
C HIS A 442 -11.19 -10.64 12.71
N ASP A 443 -11.13 -11.12 11.46
CA ASP A 443 -12.27 -11.31 10.56
C ASP A 443 -12.23 -12.66 9.81
N LYS A 444 -11.86 -13.75 10.52
CA LYS A 444 -11.90 -15.09 9.91
C LYS A 444 -13.28 -15.46 9.32
N PRO A 445 -14.42 -15.25 10.00
CA PRO A 445 -15.72 -15.65 9.47
C PRO A 445 -16.18 -14.78 8.29
N GLY A 446 -16.05 -13.45 8.36
CA GLY A 446 -16.46 -12.55 7.28
C GLY A 446 -15.63 -12.76 6.02
N THR A 447 -14.32 -12.94 6.17
CA THR A 447 -13.43 -13.30 5.07
C THR A 447 -13.80 -14.66 4.45
N LEU A 448 -14.02 -15.70 5.25
CA LEU A 448 -14.39 -17.02 4.71
C LEU A 448 -15.68 -16.95 3.90
N VAL A 449 -16.71 -16.29 4.45
CA VAL A 449 -18.02 -16.14 3.81
C VAL A 449 -17.89 -15.36 2.50
N THR A 450 -17.18 -14.22 2.49
CA THR A 450 -16.97 -13.45 1.26
C THR A 450 -16.20 -14.24 0.20
N TYR A 451 -15.19 -15.02 0.57
CA TYR A 451 -14.41 -15.85 -0.36
C TYR A 451 -15.25 -16.96 -0.99
N ILE A 452 -16.11 -17.63 -0.21
CA ILE A 452 -17.10 -18.57 -0.75
C ILE A 452 -18.04 -17.83 -1.73
N GLY A 453 -18.49 -16.63 -1.37
CA GLY A 453 -19.32 -15.80 -2.24
C GLY A 453 -18.65 -15.44 -3.56
N TYR A 454 -17.38 -15.01 -3.53
CA TYR A 454 -16.60 -14.71 -4.73
C TYR A 454 -16.38 -15.95 -5.60
N PHE A 455 -16.09 -17.10 -4.99
CA PHE A 455 -15.97 -18.36 -5.70
C PHE A 455 -17.28 -18.74 -6.41
N LEU A 456 -18.42 -18.70 -5.71
CA LEU A 456 -19.73 -19.01 -6.27
C LEU A 456 -20.17 -18.02 -7.34
N MET A 457 -19.88 -16.73 -7.15
CA MET A 457 -20.13 -15.68 -8.14
C MET A 457 -19.33 -15.94 -9.42
N GLY A 458 -18.02 -16.17 -9.30
CA GLY A 458 -17.13 -16.46 -10.42
C GLY A 458 -17.52 -17.75 -11.14
N LEU A 459 -17.79 -18.81 -10.40
CA LEU A 459 -18.26 -20.09 -10.92
C LEU A 459 -19.62 -19.94 -11.63
N GLY A 460 -20.58 -19.25 -11.02
CA GLY A 460 -21.88 -18.97 -11.62
C GLY A 460 -21.75 -18.17 -12.92
N MET A 461 -20.97 -17.09 -12.92
CA MET A 461 -20.71 -16.30 -14.13
C MET A 461 -20.06 -17.15 -15.23
N PHE A 462 -19.05 -17.95 -14.90
CA PHE A 462 -18.39 -18.86 -15.85
C PHE A 462 -19.36 -19.88 -16.45
N LEU A 463 -20.18 -20.54 -15.63
CA LEU A 463 -21.09 -21.58 -16.08
C LEU A 463 -22.27 -21.04 -16.92
N THR A 464 -22.73 -19.81 -16.68
CA THR A 464 -23.81 -19.20 -17.50
C THR A 464 -23.47 -19.09 -18.98
N LEU A 465 -22.18 -19.07 -19.31
CA LEU A 465 -21.65 -19.07 -20.67
C LEU A 465 -21.97 -20.37 -21.42
N PHE A 466 -21.99 -21.50 -20.72
CA PHE A 466 -22.12 -22.85 -21.28
C PHE A 466 -23.54 -23.43 -21.17
N LEU A 467 -24.40 -22.91 -20.30
CA LEU A 467 -25.74 -23.48 -20.09
C LEU A 467 -26.72 -23.25 -21.24
N ASN A 468 -27.38 -24.35 -21.62
CA ASN A 468 -28.46 -24.38 -22.59
C ASN A 468 -29.74 -23.70 -22.06
N GLY A 469 -30.24 -22.69 -22.78
CA GLY A 469 -31.41 -21.89 -22.37
C GLY A 469 -31.08 -20.68 -21.48
N SER A 470 -29.81 -20.31 -21.31
CA SER A 470 -29.45 -19.09 -20.57
C SER A 470 -29.88 -17.82 -21.30
N ARG A 471 -30.14 -16.72 -20.59
CA ARG A 471 -30.46 -15.41 -21.22
C ARG A 471 -29.33 -14.95 -22.14
N PHE A 472 -28.10 -15.33 -21.85
CA PHE A 472 -26.97 -15.09 -22.74
C PHE A 472 -27.10 -15.89 -24.05
N GLN A 473 -27.54 -17.16 -24.00
CA GLN A 473 -27.91 -17.92 -25.21
C GLN A 473 -29.10 -17.31 -25.94
N ASP A 474 -30.15 -16.88 -25.25
CA ASP A 474 -31.31 -16.25 -25.86
C ASP A 474 -30.96 -14.91 -26.48
N LEU A 475 -30.15 -14.09 -25.81
CA LEU A 475 -29.62 -12.85 -26.34
C LEU A 475 -28.75 -13.14 -27.55
N SER A 476 -27.94 -14.19 -27.54
CA SER A 476 -27.14 -14.57 -28.71
C SER A 476 -27.97 -15.13 -29.86
N LYS A 477 -29.03 -15.90 -29.59
CA LYS A 477 -30.03 -16.31 -30.59
C LYS A 477 -30.82 -15.10 -31.13
N LYS A 478 -31.12 -14.12 -30.28
CA LYS A 478 -31.73 -12.84 -30.68
C LYS A 478 -30.76 -11.97 -31.46
N LEU A 479 -29.46 -11.95 -31.12
CA LEU A 479 -28.41 -11.32 -31.91
C LEU A 479 -28.27 -11.98 -33.30
N LYS A 480 -28.51 -13.29 -33.42
CA LYS A 480 -28.65 -13.97 -34.72
C LYS A 480 -29.91 -13.53 -35.50
N LYS A 481 -31.00 -13.17 -34.81
CA LYS A 481 -32.30 -12.79 -35.42
C LYS A 481 -32.46 -11.30 -35.70
N ILE A 482 -31.85 -10.44 -34.89
CA ILE A 482 -31.77 -9.00 -35.12
C ILE A 482 -30.88 -8.82 -36.34
N SER A 483 -31.37 -8.16 -37.39
CA SER A 483 -30.55 -7.86 -38.56
C SER A 483 -29.32 -7.11 -38.08
N GLY A 484 -28.14 -7.70 -38.24
CA GLY A 484 -26.90 -7.15 -37.69
C GLY A 484 -26.62 -5.71 -38.15
N LYS A 485 -27.32 -5.21 -39.18
CA LYS A 485 -27.29 -3.82 -39.65
C LYS A 485 -27.51 -2.80 -38.51
N LYS A 486 -28.42 -3.05 -37.55
CA LYS A 486 -28.69 -2.09 -36.45
C LYS A 486 -27.62 -2.09 -35.35
N ILE A 487 -27.03 -3.26 -35.07
CA ILE A 487 -25.98 -3.45 -34.05
C ILE A 487 -24.63 -2.97 -34.57
N ALA A 488 -24.36 -3.23 -35.85
CA ALA A 488 -23.15 -2.80 -36.54
C ALA A 488 -23.09 -1.27 -36.66
N VAL A 489 -24.22 -0.58 -36.92
CA VAL A 489 -24.28 0.90 -36.93
C VAL A 489 -24.04 1.48 -35.53
N PHE A 490 -24.62 0.88 -34.48
CA PHE A 490 -24.43 1.34 -33.10
C PHE A 490 -22.99 1.15 -32.60
N ILE A 491 -22.33 0.03 -32.95
CA ILE A 491 -20.92 -0.20 -32.61
C ILE A 491 -19.99 0.62 -33.50
N LEU A 492 -20.28 0.79 -34.80
CA LEU A 492 -19.53 1.69 -35.69
C LEU A 492 -19.49 3.12 -35.12
N LEU A 493 -20.63 3.61 -34.62
CA LEU A 493 -20.77 4.91 -33.92
C LEU A 493 -19.96 4.97 -32.60
N ILE A 494 -19.82 3.86 -31.88
CA ILE A 494 -19.00 3.79 -30.64
C ILE A 494 -17.50 3.65 -30.97
N THR A 495 -17.12 2.90 -32.00
CA THR A 495 -15.72 2.78 -32.45
C THR A 495 -15.20 4.06 -33.09
N PHE A 496 -16.05 4.87 -33.73
CA PHE A 496 -15.67 6.19 -34.26
C PHE A 496 -15.47 7.26 -33.17
N GLN A 497 -16.00 7.05 -31.96
CA GLN A 497 -15.77 7.95 -30.82
C GLN A 497 -14.40 7.72 -30.16
N PHE A 498 -13.71 6.62 -30.45
CA PHE A 498 -12.41 6.28 -29.83
C PHE A 498 -11.19 6.58 -30.70
N THR A 499 -11.35 7.05 -31.94
CA THR A 499 -10.23 7.42 -32.84
C THR A 499 -9.74 8.86 -32.66
N GLY A 500 -10.26 9.61 -31.68
CA GLY A 500 -9.93 11.02 -31.43
C GLY A 500 -8.67 11.30 -30.59
N PHE A 501 -7.88 10.29 -30.22
CA PHE A 501 -6.66 10.48 -29.40
C PHE A 501 -5.42 9.79 -30.00
N GLY A 502 -4.95 10.35 -31.11
CA GLY A 502 -3.55 10.32 -31.55
C GLY A 502 -3.35 11.62 -32.34
N GLN A 503 -2.33 12.45 -32.17
CA GLN A 503 -0.94 12.15 -31.85
C GLN A 503 -0.26 13.51 -31.58
N HIS A 504 0.01 13.88 -30.32
CA HIS A 504 0.95 14.97 -30.05
C HIS A 504 2.37 14.41 -30.23
N ASN A 505 2.84 14.38 -31.47
CA ASN A 505 4.28 14.35 -31.74
C ASN A 505 4.83 15.76 -31.46
N HIS A 506 5.21 16.01 -30.21
CA HIS A 506 6.17 17.08 -29.96
C HIS A 506 7.54 16.59 -30.44
N ALA A 507 7.88 16.97 -31.66
CA ALA A 507 9.27 17.09 -32.06
C ALA A 507 9.90 18.16 -31.16
N SER A 508 10.54 17.75 -30.06
CA SER A 508 11.46 18.63 -29.37
C SER A 508 12.80 18.53 -30.10
N ASP A 509 13.11 19.56 -30.88
CA ASP A 509 14.48 19.84 -31.30
C ASP A 509 15.35 19.95 -30.05
N LYS A 510 16.26 19.00 -29.87
CA LYS A 510 17.41 19.15 -28.98
C LYS A 510 18.65 18.52 -29.59
N VAL A 511 19.70 19.35 -29.57
CA VAL A 511 21.12 19.03 -29.69
C VAL A 511 21.41 17.61 -29.18
N LYS A 512 21.84 16.74 -30.09
CA LYS A 512 22.23 15.36 -29.81
C LYS A 512 23.61 15.36 -29.14
N VAL A 513 23.66 15.12 -27.83
CA VAL A 513 24.82 14.43 -27.27
C VAL A 513 24.74 13.00 -27.79
N ASP A 514 25.70 12.63 -28.62
CA ASP A 514 25.71 11.35 -29.32
C ASP A 514 26.26 10.24 -28.43
N VAL A 515 25.39 9.68 -27.59
CA VAL A 515 25.69 8.53 -26.71
C VAL A 515 26.20 7.31 -27.52
N SER A 516 25.94 7.28 -28.84
CA SER A 516 26.39 6.19 -29.71
C SER A 516 27.92 6.12 -29.88
N LYS A 517 28.65 7.23 -29.68
CA LYS A 517 30.12 7.26 -29.76
C LYS A 517 30.81 6.45 -28.66
N PHE A 518 30.12 6.15 -27.57
CA PHE A 518 30.61 5.33 -26.46
C PHE A 518 29.86 4.00 -26.35
N SER A 519 29.22 3.57 -27.45
CA SER A 519 28.45 2.34 -27.46
C SER A 519 29.32 1.12 -27.72
N VAL A 520 29.15 0.10 -26.88
CA VAL A 520 29.76 -1.22 -27.04
C VAL A 520 29.19 -1.88 -28.29
N SER A 521 30.00 -2.64 -29.03
CA SER A 521 29.51 -3.41 -30.17
C SER A 521 28.36 -4.34 -29.78
N LYS A 522 27.36 -4.47 -30.66
CA LYS A 522 26.17 -5.30 -30.39
C LYS A 522 26.55 -6.77 -30.14
N GLU A 523 27.55 -7.26 -30.86
CA GLU A 523 28.05 -8.64 -30.72
C GLU A 523 28.66 -8.89 -29.34
N HIS A 524 29.48 -7.96 -28.83
CA HIS A 524 30.03 -8.07 -27.49
C HIS A 524 28.93 -7.96 -26.42
N ALA A 525 27.98 -7.03 -26.60
CA ALA A 525 26.85 -6.87 -25.69
C ALA A 525 25.94 -8.12 -25.63
N ASP A 526 25.73 -8.81 -26.77
CA ASP A 526 25.01 -10.08 -26.84
C ASP A 526 25.77 -11.21 -26.10
N LYS A 527 27.11 -11.23 -26.15
CA LYS A 527 27.93 -12.17 -25.36
C LYS A 527 27.85 -11.86 -23.86
N PHE A 528 27.95 -10.59 -23.48
CA PHE A 528 27.78 -10.16 -22.09
C PHE A 528 26.38 -10.51 -21.55
N GLY A 529 25.33 -10.32 -22.35
CA GLY A 529 23.96 -10.65 -21.99
C GLY A 529 23.71 -12.14 -21.67
N LYS A 530 24.60 -13.04 -22.11
CA LYS A 530 24.56 -14.48 -21.78
C LYS A 530 25.19 -14.83 -20.43
N LEU A 531 25.95 -13.91 -19.82
CA LEU A 531 26.44 -14.12 -18.46
C LEU A 531 25.26 -14.19 -17.50
N LEU A 532 25.51 -14.82 -16.36
CA LEU A 532 24.52 -14.97 -15.30
C LEU A 532 24.70 -13.90 -14.23
N ILE A 533 23.59 -13.49 -13.65
CA ILE A 533 23.51 -12.52 -12.58
C ILE A 533 22.50 -12.99 -11.53
N GLN A 534 22.83 -12.80 -10.25
CA GLN A 534 21.90 -13.07 -9.15
C GLN A 534 21.14 -11.80 -8.78
N ASP A 535 19.82 -11.76 -8.95
CA ASP A 535 19.04 -10.60 -8.54
C ASP A 535 18.90 -10.48 -7.01
N PHE A 536 18.30 -9.38 -6.54
CA PHE A 536 18.08 -9.11 -5.12
C PHE A 536 17.20 -10.16 -4.42
N GLN A 537 16.40 -10.92 -5.16
CA GLN A 537 15.57 -12.01 -4.63
C GLN A 537 16.33 -13.34 -4.61
N GLY A 538 17.59 -13.36 -5.04
CA GLY A 538 18.45 -14.54 -5.10
C GLY A 538 18.28 -15.37 -6.38
N ARG A 539 17.42 -14.97 -7.32
CA ARG A 539 17.24 -15.70 -8.58
C ARG A 539 18.42 -15.43 -9.51
N ILE A 540 19.02 -16.51 -10.00
CA ILE A 540 20.03 -16.46 -11.05
C ILE A 540 19.33 -16.41 -12.41
N LYS A 541 19.62 -15.39 -13.21
CA LYS A 541 19.05 -15.17 -14.54
C LYS A 541 20.09 -14.60 -15.52
N PRO A 542 19.83 -14.60 -16.83
CA PRO A 542 20.73 -13.98 -17.79
C PRO A 542 20.81 -12.46 -17.56
N VAL A 543 21.99 -11.88 -17.79
CA VAL A 543 22.19 -10.42 -17.75
C VAL A 543 21.29 -9.70 -18.75
N ASN A 544 20.96 -10.33 -19.88
CA ASN A 544 19.95 -9.84 -20.82
C ASN A 544 18.59 -9.55 -20.14
N THR A 545 18.09 -10.47 -19.32
CA THR A 545 16.83 -10.27 -18.58
C THR A 545 16.95 -9.12 -17.60
N TYR A 546 18.03 -9.11 -16.81
CA TYR A 546 18.27 -8.07 -15.82
C TYR A 546 18.35 -6.67 -16.45
N ALA A 547 19.13 -6.53 -17.54
CA ALA A 547 19.28 -5.27 -18.25
C ALA A 547 17.94 -4.75 -18.79
N LEU A 548 17.12 -5.62 -19.37
CA LEU A 548 15.77 -5.28 -19.83
C LEU A 548 14.85 -4.86 -18.68
N GLU A 549 14.86 -5.58 -17.57
CA GLU A 549 14.07 -5.24 -16.38
C GLU A 549 14.46 -3.88 -15.81
N ALA A 550 15.76 -3.63 -15.64
CA ALA A 550 16.29 -2.37 -15.15
C ALA A 550 15.92 -1.20 -16.08
N LEU A 551 16.14 -1.34 -17.40
CA LEU A 551 15.81 -0.29 -18.36
C LEU A 551 14.30 -0.04 -18.45
N ARG A 552 13.47 -1.09 -18.38
CA ARG A 552 12.00 -0.95 -18.29
C ARG A 552 11.56 -0.28 -17.00
N LYS A 553 12.23 -0.54 -15.89
CA LYS A 553 11.89 0.11 -14.61
C LYS A 553 12.22 1.60 -14.66
N ILE A 554 13.44 1.94 -15.09
CA ILE A 554 13.96 3.31 -15.13
C ILE A 554 13.31 4.14 -16.25
N TYR A 555 13.29 3.63 -17.49
CA TYR A 555 12.93 4.37 -18.72
C TYR A 555 11.62 3.91 -19.40
N LYS A 556 11.04 2.77 -18.99
CA LYS A 556 9.79 2.20 -19.56
C LYS A 556 9.86 1.74 -21.02
N LYS A 557 11.07 1.59 -21.59
CA LYS A 557 11.29 1.02 -22.93
C LYS A 557 12.36 -0.07 -22.90
N ASP A 558 12.45 -0.84 -23.99
CA ASP A 558 13.40 -1.96 -24.15
C ASP A 558 14.74 -1.53 -24.76
N ALA A 559 14.82 -0.28 -25.26
CA ALA A 559 15.98 0.30 -25.92
C ALA A 559 16.03 1.80 -25.66
N TYR A 560 17.22 2.38 -25.68
CA TYR A 560 17.46 3.81 -25.46
C TYR A 560 18.30 4.39 -26.59
N LYS A 561 17.77 5.39 -27.31
CA LYS A 561 18.45 6.04 -28.46
C LYS A 561 19.08 5.06 -29.48
N GLY A 562 18.44 3.90 -29.71
CA GLY A 562 18.93 2.86 -30.63
C GLY A 562 19.84 1.80 -30.00
N LEU A 563 20.25 1.97 -28.74
CA LEU A 563 21.06 0.99 -27.98
C LEU A 563 20.17 -0.06 -27.33
N SER A 564 20.66 -1.31 -27.30
CA SER A 564 20.04 -2.40 -26.53
C SER A 564 20.20 -2.17 -25.02
N ALA A 565 19.42 -2.87 -24.22
CA ALA A 565 19.49 -2.73 -22.76
C ALA A 565 20.88 -3.12 -22.20
N GLU A 566 21.53 -4.12 -22.78
CA GLU A 566 22.89 -4.54 -22.41
C GLU A 566 23.92 -3.48 -22.78
N GLN A 567 23.81 -2.87 -23.96
CA GLN A 567 24.67 -1.76 -24.37
C GLN A 567 24.51 -0.56 -23.44
N VAL A 568 23.28 -0.25 -23.02
CA VAL A 568 23.00 0.79 -22.02
C VAL A 568 23.64 0.45 -20.68
N LEU A 569 23.46 -0.77 -20.20
CA LEU A 569 24.02 -1.24 -18.93
C LEU A 569 25.55 -1.14 -18.90
N LEU A 570 26.23 -1.66 -19.93
CA LEU A 570 27.70 -1.58 -20.05
C LEU A 570 28.18 -0.14 -20.22
N SER A 571 27.52 0.66 -21.06
CA SER A 571 27.90 2.06 -21.26
C SER A 571 27.73 2.88 -19.99
N ALA A 572 26.68 2.61 -19.19
CA ALA A 572 26.44 3.24 -17.90
C ALA A 572 27.52 2.92 -16.89
N GLN A 573 28.04 1.69 -16.91
CA GLN A 573 29.12 1.28 -16.03
C GLN A 573 30.48 1.89 -16.41
N ILE A 574 30.77 2.02 -17.71
CA ILE A 574 32.04 2.58 -18.20
C ILE A 574 32.07 4.10 -18.09
N ASN A 575 30.93 4.77 -18.32
CA ASN A 575 30.83 6.22 -18.29
C ASN A 575 29.75 6.72 -17.31
N PRO A 576 29.88 6.50 -15.99
CA PRO A 576 28.87 6.90 -15.02
C PRO A 576 28.51 8.39 -15.08
N SER A 577 29.51 9.25 -15.30
CA SER A 577 29.35 10.71 -15.40
C SER A 577 28.53 11.17 -16.62
N LEU A 578 28.54 10.39 -17.71
CA LEU A 578 27.70 10.67 -18.88
C LEU A 578 26.24 10.33 -18.54
N TRP A 579 26.02 9.12 -18.02
CA TRP A 579 24.70 8.58 -17.76
C TRP A 579 24.00 9.24 -16.56
N SER A 580 24.74 9.85 -15.64
CA SER A 580 24.16 10.68 -14.58
C SER A 580 23.49 11.96 -15.11
N ARG A 581 23.89 12.43 -16.31
CA ARG A 581 23.36 13.64 -16.97
C ARG A 581 22.35 13.32 -18.07
N GLU A 582 22.14 12.04 -18.40
CA GLU A 582 21.16 11.64 -19.39
C GLU A 582 19.75 11.60 -18.79
N PRO A 583 18.72 12.12 -19.49
CA PRO A 583 17.34 12.13 -19.00
C PRO A 583 16.69 10.74 -19.19
N ILE A 584 17.12 9.78 -18.37
CA ILE A 584 16.69 8.37 -18.45
C ILE A 584 15.63 8.03 -17.39
N ILE A 585 15.56 8.76 -16.28
CA ILE A 585 14.69 8.42 -15.15
C ILE A 585 13.28 8.91 -15.45
N LYS A 586 12.34 7.98 -15.67
CA LYS A 586 10.94 8.32 -15.93
C LYS A 586 10.30 8.97 -14.69
N THR A 587 9.57 10.06 -14.88
CA THR A 587 8.69 10.64 -13.84
C THR A 587 7.23 10.72 -14.32
N SER A 588 6.28 10.75 -13.38
CA SER A 588 4.83 10.81 -13.65
C SER A 588 4.30 12.24 -13.64
N SER A 589 3.22 12.49 -14.39
CA SER A 589 2.55 13.79 -14.43
C SER A 589 2.00 14.22 -13.07
N LEU A 590 1.67 13.27 -12.18
CA LEU A 590 1.22 13.55 -10.82
C LEU A 590 2.29 14.27 -9.99
N LEU A 591 3.56 13.84 -10.09
CA LEU A 591 4.67 14.53 -9.43
C LEU A 591 4.92 15.90 -10.05
N LEU A 592 4.74 16.04 -11.36
CA LEU A 592 4.89 17.31 -12.09
C LEU A 592 3.80 18.34 -11.78
N GLY A 593 2.61 17.89 -11.39
CA GLY A 593 1.54 18.76 -10.90
C GLY A 593 1.63 19.07 -9.41
N SER A 594 2.60 18.50 -8.70
CA SER A 594 2.80 18.70 -7.26
C SER A 594 3.80 19.82 -6.98
N LYS A 595 3.82 20.33 -5.74
CA LYS A 595 4.84 21.30 -5.27
C LYS A 595 6.27 20.75 -5.29
N LEU A 596 6.48 19.45 -5.53
CA LEU A 596 7.81 18.88 -5.74
C LEU A 596 8.34 19.16 -7.15
N SER A 597 7.47 19.51 -8.11
CA SER A 597 7.84 19.89 -9.47
C SER A 597 8.80 21.08 -9.48
N ASP A 598 8.57 22.06 -8.61
CA ASP A 598 9.43 23.25 -8.47
C ASP A 598 10.88 22.90 -8.10
N LYS A 599 11.09 21.75 -7.44
CA LYS A 599 12.41 21.23 -7.06
C LYS A 599 13.03 20.30 -8.10
N LEU A 600 12.25 19.85 -9.07
CA LEU A 600 12.62 18.82 -10.04
C LEU A 600 12.69 19.45 -11.43
N HIS A 601 13.89 19.63 -11.97
CA HIS A 601 14.10 20.21 -13.31
C HIS A 601 13.74 19.23 -14.44
N VAL A 602 12.45 18.95 -14.61
CA VAL A 602 11.97 17.86 -15.47
C VAL A 602 12.00 18.27 -16.94
N LYS A 603 12.55 17.39 -17.78
CA LYS A 603 12.54 17.54 -19.25
C LYS A 603 11.80 16.37 -19.88
N ASN A 604 10.69 16.63 -20.58
CA ASN A 604 9.91 15.61 -21.30
C ASN A 604 9.48 14.41 -20.44
N ASN A 605 9.00 14.66 -19.21
CA ASN A 605 8.63 13.63 -18.24
C ASN A 605 9.76 12.65 -17.88
N HIS A 606 11.02 13.08 -18.04
CA HIS A 606 12.21 12.37 -17.58
C HIS A 606 13.10 13.32 -16.78
N LEU A 607 13.86 12.73 -15.87
CA LEU A 607 14.82 13.36 -14.98
C LEU A 607 16.21 12.80 -15.27
N THR A 608 17.23 13.62 -15.05
CA THR A 608 18.61 13.18 -14.92
C THR A 608 18.91 12.84 -13.46
N LEU A 609 19.97 12.09 -13.20
CA LEU A 609 20.39 11.83 -11.82
C LEU A 609 20.83 13.14 -11.14
N THR A 610 21.49 14.03 -11.89
CA THR A 610 21.91 15.35 -11.40
C THR A 610 20.76 16.26 -11.01
N ASP A 611 19.57 16.11 -11.61
CA ASP A 611 18.38 16.88 -11.23
C ASP A 611 17.87 16.49 -9.84
N VAL A 612 18.13 15.26 -9.39
CA VAL A 612 17.62 14.72 -8.12
C VAL A 612 18.71 14.62 -7.03
N LEU A 613 19.98 14.60 -7.44
CA LEU A 613 21.16 14.59 -6.56
C LEU A 613 22.10 15.78 -6.87
N PRO A 614 21.64 17.05 -6.79
CA PRO A 614 22.53 18.20 -6.95
C PRO A 614 23.62 18.17 -5.87
N ASN A 615 24.88 18.18 -6.28
CA ASN A 615 26.06 18.14 -5.40
C ASN A 615 26.10 16.92 -4.44
N GLY A 616 25.42 15.81 -4.79
CA GLY A 616 25.36 14.59 -3.98
C GLY A 616 24.25 14.55 -2.93
N ASN A 617 23.46 15.64 -2.78
CA ASN A 617 22.37 15.69 -1.81
C ASN A 617 21.05 15.21 -2.42
N TYR A 618 20.41 14.20 -1.82
CA TYR A 618 19.17 13.64 -2.34
C TYR A 618 17.95 14.51 -1.97
N ILE A 619 17.39 15.22 -2.96
CA ILE A 619 16.33 16.21 -2.69
C ILE A 619 15.01 15.60 -2.20
N LEU A 620 14.81 14.28 -2.38
CA LEU A 620 13.59 13.56 -2.02
C LEU A 620 13.73 12.71 -0.75
N GLU A 621 14.89 12.70 -0.10
CA GLU A 621 15.20 11.81 1.03
C GLU A 621 14.11 11.84 2.12
N ASN A 622 13.75 13.03 2.58
CA ASN A 622 12.72 13.22 3.61
C ASN A 622 11.33 12.76 3.12
N GLN A 623 10.96 13.08 1.87
CA GLN A 623 9.66 12.70 1.32
C GLN A 623 9.55 11.18 1.14
N VAL A 624 10.64 10.51 0.79
CA VAL A 624 10.72 9.05 0.70
C VAL A 624 10.55 8.44 2.09
N ALA A 625 11.33 8.89 3.08
CA ALA A 625 11.23 8.42 4.45
C ALA A 625 9.81 8.60 5.03
N ASP A 626 9.20 9.77 4.84
CA ASP A 626 7.83 10.05 5.27
C ASP A 626 6.81 9.14 4.57
N SER A 627 7.00 8.86 3.28
CA SER A 627 6.11 7.99 2.51
C SER A 627 6.20 6.53 2.96
N PHE A 628 7.41 6.03 3.23
CA PHE A 628 7.63 4.66 3.74
C PHE A 628 7.08 4.47 5.17
N ARG A 629 7.16 5.49 6.02
CA ARG A 629 6.60 5.47 7.39
C ARG A 629 5.08 5.35 7.40
N LYS A 630 4.37 5.87 6.40
CA LYS A 630 2.91 5.74 6.33
C LYS A 630 2.51 4.28 6.11
N LYS A 631 1.45 3.85 6.82
CA LYS A 631 0.75 2.58 6.52
C LYS A 631 0.36 2.54 5.04
N ASN A 632 0.49 1.38 4.39
CA ASN A 632 0.18 1.22 2.96
C ASN A 632 -1.19 1.79 2.54
N ILE A 633 -2.23 1.63 3.38
CA ILE A 633 -3.58 2.14 3.10
C ILE A 633 -3.70 3.67 3.23
N ASN A 634 -2.81 4.30 4.00
CA ASN A 634 -2.77 5.74 4.21
C ASN A 634 -1.83 6.46 3.21
N ARG A 635 -1.12 5.72 2.35
CA ARG A 635 -0.27 6.29 1.30
C ARG A 635 -1.15 6.77 0.15
N ASN A 636 -1.11 8.07 -0.11
CA ASN A 636 -1.80 8.63 -1.27
C ASN A 636 -1.03 8.31 -2.57
N GLU A 637 -1.60 8.64 -3.72
CA GLU A 637 -0.98 8.36 -5.02
C GLU A 637 0.36 9.10 -5.21
N VAL A 638 0.55 10.27 -4.59
CA VAL A 638 1.82 10.99 -4.61
C VAL A 638 2.90 10.24 -3.81
N ASP A 639 2.56 9.74 -2.61
CA ASP A 639 3.46 8.96 -1.76
C ASP A 639 3.95 7.71 -2.51
N LYS A 640 3.04 7.00 -3.20
CA LYS A 640 3.39 5.83 -4.03
C LYS A 640 4.31 6.20 -5.18
N GLU A 641 4.05 7.32 -5.85
CA GLU A 641 4.90 7.79 -6.95
C GLU A 641 6.28 8.27 -6.50
N VAL A 642 6.40 8.86 -5.29
CA VAL A 642 7.69 9.19 -4.68
C VAL A 642 8.51 7.92 -4.43
N ILE A 643 7.91 6.88 -3.83
CA ILE A 643 8.56 5.59 -3.61
C ILE A 643 8.99 4.94 -4.94
N ASN A 644 8.11 4.96 -5.94
CA ASN A 644 8.41 4.42 -7.27
C ASN A 644 9.53 5.18 -7.98
N LEU A 645 9.67 6.49 -7.74
CA LEU A 645 10.74 7.31 -8.30
C LEU A 645 12.07 7.04 -7.58
N ASP A 646 12.06 6.95 -6.25
CA ASP A 646 13.23 6.57 -5.44
C ASP A 646 13.77 5.19 -5.86
N GLU A 647 12.91 4.20 -6.07
CA GLU A 647 13.32 2.90 -6.58
C GLU A 647 14.05 3.02 -7.93
N ARG A 648 13.54 3.83 -8.88
CA ARG A 648 14.20 4.03 -10.19
C ARG A 648 15.56 4.70 -10.05
N ILE A 649 15.68 5.65 -9.13
CA ILE A 649 16.94 6.36 -8.85
C ILE A 649 17.96 5.39 -8.26
N ASN A 650 17.58 4.59 -7.27
CA ASN A 650 18.46 3.63 -6.63
C ASN A 650 18.93 2.53 -7.61
N ILE A 651 18.05 2.04 -8.49
CA ILE A 651 18.48 1.08 -9.54
C ILE A 651 19.52 1.72 -10.46
N LEU A 652 19.34 2.99 -10.86
CA LEU A 652 20.33 3.68 -11.69
C LEU A 652 21.65 3.87 -10.92
N LEU A 653 21.61 4.29 -9.65
CA LEU A 653 22.81 4.43 -8.81
C LEU A 653 23.59 3.13 -8.67
N GLN A 654 22.90 2.00 -8.48
CA GLN A 654 23.53 0.68 -8.41
C GLN A 654 24.18 0.28 -9.72
N ILE A 655 23.58 0.63 -10.86
CA ILE A 655 24.16 0.40 -12.18
C ILE A 655 25.43 1.25 -12.37
N LEU A 656 25.35 2.54 -12.07
CA LEU A 656 26.46 3.48 -12.24
C LEU A 656 27.64 3.18 -11.31
N SER A 657 27.38 2.69 -10.10
CA SER A 657 28.40 2.24 -9.16
C SER A 657 28.94 0.82 -9.45
N GLY A 658 28.32 0.10 -10.39
CA GLY A 658 28.67 -1.29 -10.69
C GLY A 658 28.15 -2.32 -9.68
N GLN A 659 27.60 -1.90 -8.53
CA GLN A 659 27.05 -2.80 -7.50
C GLN A 659 25.89 -3.67 -8.00
N ALA A 660 25.19 -3.19 -9.03
CA ALA A 660 24.14 -3.95 -9.72
C ALA A 660 24.61 -5.29 -10.30
N LEU A 661 25.89 -5.41 -10.70
CA LEU A 661 26.40 -6.57 -11.46
C LEU A 661 26.93 -7.69 -10.56
N THR A 662 26.04 -8.33 -9.81
CA THR A 662 26.30 -9.52 -8.99
C THR A 662 26.54 -10.78 -9.84
N ILE A 663 27.67 -10.81 -10.56
CA ILE A 663 28.03 -11.83 -11.56
C ILE A 663 29.09 -12.83 -11.05
N TYR A 664 29.60 -12.68 -9.83
CA TYR A 664 30.66 -13.53 -9.29
C TYR A 664 30.17 -14.37 -8.11
N PRO A 665 30.01 -15.71 -8.28
CA PRO A 665 29.68 -16.58 -7.16
C PRO A 665 30.74 -16.53 -6.05
N LYS A 666 30.30 -16.50 -4.79
CA LYS A 666 31.20 -16.65 -3.64
C LYS A 666 31.54 -18.12 -3.40
N LYS A 667 32.82 -18.40 -3.23
CA LYS A 667 33.31 -19.73 -2.85
C LYS A 667 32.84 -20.11 -1.45
N ASN A 668 32.30 -21.33 -1.30
CA ASN A 668 31.91 -21.96 -0.03
C ASN A 668 30.89 -21.17 0.82
N ASP A 669 30.00 -20.39 0.19
CA ASP A 669 28.94 -19.66 0.92
C ASP A 669 27.73 -20.55 1.20
N ILE A 670 27.31 -20.64 2.46
CA ILE A 670 26.12 -21.41 2.87
C ILE A 670 24.84 -20.83 2.21
N LYS A 671 24.81 -19.53 1.93
CA LYS A 671 23.67 -18.83 1.34
C LYS A 671 23.77 -18.65 -0.18
N ASN A 672 24.79 -19.23 -0.83
CA ASN A 672 24.96 -19.15 -2.29
C ASN A 672 24.95 -17.71 -2.84
N LYS A 673 25.55 -16.76 -2.10
CA LYS A 673 25.57 -15.34 -2.49
C LYS A 673 26.58 -15.05 -3.61
N TRP A 674 26.20 -14.19 -4.55
CA TRP A 674 27.06 -13.65 -5.61
C TRP A 674 27.40 -12.19 -5.31
N TYR A 675 28.56 -11.75 -5.80
CA TYR A 675 29.08 -10.40 -5.59
C TYR A 675 29.27 -9.65 -6.89
N SER A 676 29.25 -8.33 -6.77
CA SER A 676 29.73 -7.44 -7.79
C SER A 676 31.26 -7.35 -7.80
N GLY A 677 31.83 -7.03 -8.97
CA GLY A 677 33.24 -6.65 -9.08
C GLY A 677 33.60 -5.32 -8.41
N PHE A 678 32.63 -4.66 -7.76
CA PHE A 678 32.75 -3.39 -7.06
C PHE A 678 32.25 -3.43 -5.60
N ASP A 679 31.98 -4.61 -5.03
CA ASP A 679 31.54 -4.72 -3.64
C ASP A 679 32.68 -4.43 -2.66
N ASP A 680 32.67 -3.24 -2.05
CA ASP A 680 33.67 -2.78 -1.07
C ASP A 680 33.49 -3.40 0.35
N LYS A 681 32.36 -4.06 0.65
CA LYS A 681 32.00 -4.40 2.05
C LYS A 681 32.57 -5.72 2.60
N THR A 682 33.63 -6.27 2.02
CA THR A 682 34.26 -7.52 2.48
C THR A 682 35.79 -7.53 2.33
N PHE A 683 36.44 -6.39 2.59
CA PHE A 683 37.90 -6.25 2.57
C PHE A 683 38.68 -7.03 3.64
N VAL A 684 38.05 -7.96 4.37
CA VAL A 684 38.78 -8.80 5.33
C VAL A 684 39.16 -10.15 4.75
N ASN A 685 38.49 -10.71 3.73
CA ASN A 685 38.85 -12.03 3.15
C ASN A 685 38.14 -12.36 1.82
N GLN A 686 38.26 -11.55 0.76
CA GLN A 686 37.75 -11.92 -0.57
C GLN A 686 38.84 -11.96 -1.63
N ASP A 687 38.70 -12.94 -2.53
CA ASP A 687 39.57 -13.23 -3.68
C ASP A 687 39.93 -11.95 -4.44
N THR A 688 41.15 -11.44 -4.21
CA THR A 688 41.77 -10.35 -4.99
C THR A 688 41.71 -10.62 -6.50
N MET A 689 41.58 -11.90 -6.87
CA MET A 689 41.35 -12.39 -8.21
C MET A 689 40.05 -11.88 -8.86
N VAL A 690 38.92 -11.83 -8.15
CA VAL A 690 37.63 -11.39 -8.72
C VAL A 690 37.66 -9.90 -9.07
N LEU A 691 38.15 -9.07 -8.14
CA LEU A 691 38.33 -7.63 -8.36
C LEU A 691 39.31 -7.37 -9.51
N LYS A 692 40.42 -8.12 -9.56
CA LYS A 692 41.40 -8.01 -10.64
C LYS A 692 40.82 -8.43 -11.99
N MET A 693 40.10 -9.54 -12.05
CA MET A 693 39.43 -10.04 -13.26
C MET A 693 38.40 -9.03 -13.79
N HIS A 694 37.60 -8.43 -12.90
CA HIS A 694 36.60 -7.43 -13.30
C HIS A 694 37.26 -6.16 -13.84
N LYS A 695 38.31 -5.66 -13.17
CA LYS A 695 39.08 -4.49 -13.64
C LYS A 695 39.71 -4.75 -15.01
N LEU A 696 40.33 -5.92 -15.20
CA LEU A 696 40.93 -6.32 -16.48
C LEU A 696 39.89 -6.39 -17.61
N TYR A 697 38.70 -6.94 -17.33
CA TYR A 697 37.59 -6.93 -18.28
C TYR A 697 37.20 -5.50 -18.69
N LEU A 698 37.02 -4.59 -17.72
CA LEU A 698 36.65 -3.20 -18.02
C LEU A 698 37.75 -2.47 -18.82
N THR A 699 39.02 -2.69 -18.50
CA THR A 699 40.14 -2.13 -19.28
C THR A 699 40.13 -2.65 -20.72
N ALA A 700 39.95 -3.96 -20.92
CA ALA A 700 39.86 -4.57 -22.25
C ALA A 700 38.63 -4.06 -23.01
N LEU A 701 37.51 -3.84 -22.32
CA LEU A 701 36.29 -3.29 -22.89
C LEU A 701 36.48 -1.83 -23.34
N SER A 702 37.12 -0.99 -22.52
CA SER A 702 37.47 0.39 -22.90
C SER A 702 38.40 0.43 -24.12
N LYS A 703 39.39 -0.47 -24.19
CA LYS A 703 40.26 -0.65 -25.38
C LYS A 703 39.43 -1.05 -26.61
N GLY A 704 38.51 -1.99 -26.47
CA GLY A 704 37.64 -2.44 -27.57
C GLY A 704 36.68 -1.36 -28.07
N ILE A 705 36.18 -0.49 -27.19
CA ILE A 705 35.38 0.68 -27.58
C ILE A 705 36.21 1.67 -28.40
N ALA A 706 37.47 1.91 -28.02
CA ALA A 706 38.34 2.85 -28.72
C ALA A 706 38.87 2.33 -30.06
N THR A 707 39.17 1.03 -30.15
CA THR A 707 39.87 0.41 -31.30
C THR A 707 38.95 -0.40 -32.22
N GLY A 708 37.76 -0.77 -31.76
CA GLY A 708 36.87 -1.72 -32.44
C GLY A 708 37.23 -3.19 -32.22
N ASP A 709 38.36 -3.50 -31.58
CA ASP A 709 38.80 -4.88 -31.33
C ASP A 709 38.37 -5.35 -29.93
N TYR A 710 37.40 -6.28 -29.91
CA TYR A 710 36.83 -6.85 -28.68
C TYR A 710 37.40 -8.24 -28.34
N THR A 711 38.49 -8.69 -28.98
CA THR A 711 39.09 -10.02 -28.75
C THR A 711 39.43 -10.24 -27.26
N ASP A 712 40.21 -9.34 -26.66
CA ASP A 712 40.59 -9.39 -25.25
C ASP A 712 39.35 -9.38 -24.34
N ALA A 713 38.40 -8.47 -24.60
CA ALA A 713 37.19 -8.33 -23.79
C ALA A 713 36.32 -9.61 -23.86
N ASN A 714 36.23 -10.25 -25.03
CA ASN A 714 35.52 -11.51 -25.21
C ASN A 714 36.19 -12.66 -24.44
N GLN A 715 37.52 -12.73 -24.43
CA GLN A 715 38.24 -13.74 -23.65
C GLN A 715 37.95 -13.60 -22.15
N TYR A 716 37.90 -12.38 -21.62
CA TYR A 716 37.52 -12.15 -20.23
C TYR A 716 36.08 -12.56 -19.93
N LEU A 717 35.12 -12.32 -20.84
CA LEU A 717 33.75 -12.84 -20.66
C LEU A 717 33.71 -14.37 -20.57
N ASP A 718 34.50 -15.06 -21.39
CA ASP A 718 34.58 -16.52 -21.37
C ASP A 718 35.19 -17.03 -20.05
N ILE A 719 36.20 -16.35 -19.52
CA ILE A 719 36.79 -16.64 -18.20
C ILE A 719 35.73 -16.46 -17.09
N ILE A 720 34.99 -15.34 -17.11
CA ILE A 720 33.91 -15.08 -16.14
C ILE A 720 32.84 -16.17 -16.24
N SER A 721 32.42 -16.56 -17.45
CA SER A 721 31.43 -17.62 -17.65
C SER A 721 31.91 -18.98 -17.11
N LYS A 722 33.18 -19.33 -17.34
CA LYS A 722 33.79 -20.56 -16.79
C LYS A 722 33.82 -20.51 -15.25
N TYR A 723 34.21 -19.38 -14.68
CA TYR A 723 34.21 -19.15 -13.23
C TYR A 723 32.81 -19.34 -12.64
N GLN A 724 31.78 -18.75 -13.26
CA GLN A 724 30.38 -18.92 -12.86
C GLN A 724 29.97 -20.40 -12.84
N ARG A 725 30.27 -21.15 -13.91
CA ARG A 725 29.91 -22.57 -14.01
C ARG A 725 30.65 -23.46 -13.05
N GLN A 726 31.91 -23.15 -12.72
CA GLN A 726 32.71 -23.95 -11.80
C GLN A 726 32.24 -23.79 -10.35
N LEU A 727 31.99 -22.55 -9.90
CA LEU A 727 31.62 -22.28 -8.50
C LEU A 727 30.12 -22.27 -8.25
N GLY A 728 29.30 -21.98 -9.26
CA GLY A 728 27.83 -21.90 -9.17
C GLY A 728 27.09 -23.11 -9.72
N ALA A 729 27.77 -24.22 -10.02
CA ALA A 729 27.21 -25.39 -10.70
C ALA A 729 25.91 -25.93 -10.07
N SER A 730 25.78 -25.87 -8.75
CA SER A 730 24.65 -26.41 -7.99
C SER A 730 23.37 -25.58 -8.08
N ILE A 731 23.45 -24.32 -8.49
CA ILE A 731 22.36 -23.33 -8.40
C ILE A 731 22.04 -22.65 -9.74
N ILE A 732 22.96 -22.73 -10.71
CA ILE A 732 22.79 -22.11 -12.03
C ILE A 732 21.74 -22.89 -12.85
N PRO A 733 20.83 -22.20 -13.56
CA PRO A 733 19.90 -22.86 -14.48
C PRO A 733 20.59 -23.59 -15.63
N ASP A 734 19.96 -24.65 -16.14
CA ASP A 734 20.43 -25.35 -17.35
C ASP A 734 20.60 -24.41 -18.54
N GLN A 735 21.58 -24.72 -19.40
CA GLN A 735 21.88 -23.92 -20.59
C GLN A 735 20.66 -23.71 -21.49
N LYS A 736 19.84 -24.76 -21.67
CA LYS A 736 18.60 -24.67 -22.45
C LYS A 736 17.60 -23.67 -21.87
N LYS A 737 17.53 -23.56 -20.53
CA LYS A 737 16.65 -22.62 -19.84
C LYS A 737 17.15 -21.18 -19.99
N ILE A 738 18.46 -20.96 -19.92
CA ILE A 738 19.12 -19.67 -20.18
C ILE A 738 18.84 -19.21 -21.61
N ASP A 739 19.10 -20.06 -22.60
CA ASP A 739 18.91 -19.72 -24.01
C ASP A 739 17.43 -19.46 -24.34
N LEU A 740 16.52 -20.23 -23.75
CA LEU A 740 15.08 -20.03 -23.88
C LEU A 740 14.62 -18.71 -23.27
N GLU A 741 15.18 -18.30 -22.12
CA GLU A 741 14.86 -17.02 -21.50
C GLU A 741 15.31 -15.83 -22.36
N ILE A 742 16.52 -15.90 -22.92
CA ILE A 742 17.03 -14.88 -23.85
C ILE A 742 16.16 -14.84 -25.11
N ALA A 743 15.81 -15.99 -25.68
CA ALA A 743 14.94 -16.08 -26.86
C ALA A 743 13.54 -15.49 -26.57
N TYR A 744 12.95 -15.83 -25.42
CA TYR A 744 11.66 -15.31 -24.97
C TYR A 744 11.67 -13.77 -24.90
N ASN A 745 12.73 -13.19 -24.32
CA ASN A 745 12.90 -11.74 -24.25
C ASN A 745 13.03 -11.09 -25.64
N LYS A 746 13.82 -11.68 -26.54
CA LYS A 746 14.01 -11.20 -27.92
C LYS A 746 12.73 -11.30 -28.75
N TRP A 747 11.94 -12.37 -28.58
CA TRP A 747 10.71 -12.57 -29.33
C TRP A 747 9.62 -11.57 -28.95
N ASN A 748 9.58 -11.14 -27.68
CA ASN A 748 8.60 -10.20 -27.15
C ASN A 748 7.16 -10.55 -27.57
N ILE A 749 6.81 -11.83 -27.34
CA ILE A 749 5.61 -12.49 -27.86
C ILE A 749 4.36 -11.66 -27.58
N PHE A 750 4.15 -11.25 -26.33
CA PHE A 750 2.92 -10.55 -25.94
C PHE A 750 2.78 -9.15 -26.55
N LYS A 751 3.88 -8.42 -26.75
CA LYS A 751 3.83 -7.11 -27.44
C LYS A 751 3.46 -7.28 -28.92
N LYS A 752 3.99 -8.31 -29.58
CA LYS A 752 3.62 -8.63 -30.98
C LYS A 752 2.17 -9.12 -31.07
N LEU A 753 1.75 -9.98 -30.14
CA LEU A 753 0.38 -10.47 -30.05
C LEU A 753 -0.63 -9.35 -29.82
N LEU A 754 -0.28 -8.30 -29.07
CA LEU A 754 -1.14 -7.12 -28.90
C LEU A 754 -1.51 -6.49 -30.26
N PHE A 755 -0.50 -6.16 -31.07
CA PHE A 755 -0.74 -5.59 -32.41
C PHE A 755 -1.40 -6.59 -33.35
N TYR A 756 -1.02 -7.86 -33.26
CA TYR A 756 -1.61 -8.95 -34.05
C TYR A 756 -3.10 -9.11 -33.78
N TYR A 757 -3.53 -9.19 -32.51
CA TYR A 757 -4.93 -9.29 -32.15
C TYR A 757 -5.70 -8.00 -32.49
N MET A 758 -5.08 -6.82 -32.34
CA MET A 758 -5.71 -5.57 -32.72
C MET A 758 -6.00 -5.51 -34.22
N LEU A 759 -5.02 -5.87 -35.06
CA LEU A 759 -5.17 -5.92 -36.51
C LEU A 759 -6.19 -6.99 -36.93
N LEU A 760 -6.11 -8.19 -36.37
CA LEU A 760 -7.06 -9.26 -36.67
C LEU A 760 -8.48 -8.93 -36.21
N GLY A 761 -8.62 -8.31 -35.04
CA GLY A 761 -9.90 -7.83 -34.54
C GLY A 761 -10.52 -6.81 -35.50
N PHE A 762 -9.71 -5.85 -35.99
CA PHE A 762 -10.15 -4.89 -36.99
C PHE A 762 -10.54 -5.54 -38.32
N ILE A 763 -9.72 -6.46 -38.84
CA ILE A 763 -10.03 -7.22 -40.07
C ILE A 763 -11.32 -8.02 -39.90
N LEU A 764 -11.48 -8.73 -38.78
CA LEU A 764 -12.69 -9.49 -38.50
C LEU A 764 -13.89 -8.56 -38.35
N LEU A 765 -13.74 -7.37 -37.76
CA LEU A 765 -14.80 -6.37 -37.66
C LEU A 765 -15.26 -5.91 -39.07
N VAL A 766 -14.33 -5.56 -39.95
CA VAL A 766 -14.64 -5.17 -41.33
C VAL A 766 -15.28 -6.32 -42.10
N LEU A 767 -14.70 -7.53 -42.03
CA LEU A 767 -15.23 -8.68 -42.76
C LEU A 767 -16.60 -9.14 -42.23
N THR A 768 -16.83 -9.08 -40.91
CA THR A 768 -18.15 -9.35 -40.34
C THR A 768 -19.16 -8.31 -40.78
N PHE A 769 -18.76 -7.04 -40.90
CA PHE A 769 -19.59 -5.96 -41.44
C PHE A 769 -19.93 -6.21 -42.93
N ILE A 770 -18.96 -6.54 -43.77
CA ILE A 770 -19.21 -6.83 -45.20
C ILE A 770 -20.10 -8.08 -45.34
N ASN A 771 -19.81 -9.15 -44.60
CA ASN A 771 -20.62 -10.38 -44.61
C ASN A 771 -22.06 -10.14 -44.14
N LEU A 772 -22.28 -9.11 -43.32
CA LEU A 772 -23.58 -8.73 -42.84
C LEU A 772 -24.43 -8.03 -43.91
N PHE A 773 -23.83 -7.17 -44.74
CA PHE A 773 -24.54 -6.53 -45.87
C PHE A 773 -24.65 -7.46 -47.09
N ASN A 774 -23.70 -8.37 -47.28
CA ASN A 774 -23.68 -9.33 -48.39
C ASN A 774 -23.42 -10.78 -47.92
N PRO A 775 -24.39 -11.44 -47.26
CA PRO A 775 -24.21 -12.76 -46.67
C PRO A 775 -24.08 -13.91 -47.67
N LYS A 776 -24.34 -13.66 -48.96
CA LYS A 776 -24.18 -14.66 -50.04
C LYS A 776 -22.75 -14.68 -50.60
N ASN A 777 -21.91 -13.69 -50.29
CA ASN A 777 -20.55 -13.63 -50.80
C ASN A 777 -19.66 -14.74 -50.20
N LYS A 778 -19.28 -15.72 -51.03
CA LYS A 778 -18.44 -16.86 -50.63
C LYS A 778 -17.03 -16.43 -50.22
N LEU A 779 -16.45 -15.43 -50.88
CA LEU A 779 -15.09 -14.95 -50.59
C LEU A 779 -15.00 -14.38 -49.16
N VAL A 780 -15.98 -13.57 -48.75
CA VAL A 780 -15.99 -12.96 -47.41
C VAL A 780 -16.10 -14.03 -46.32
N LYS A 781 -16.88 -15.10 -46.55
CA LYS A 781 -16.98 -16.24 -45.62
C LYS A 781 -15.66 -17.02 -45.49
N ILE A 782 -14.96 -17.22 -46.61
CA ILE A 782 -13.64 -17.86 -46.65
C ILE A 782 -12.65 -17.00 -45.86
N LEU A 783 -12.57 -15.69 -46.15
CA LEU A 783 -11.71 -14.75 -45.44
C LEU A 783 -12.03 -14.71 -43.93
N LEU A 784 -13.31 -14.73 -43.54
CA LEU A 784 -13.71 -14.83 -42.14
C LEU A 784 -13.21 -16.11 -41.46
N ASN A 785 -13.27 -17.27 -42.13
CA ASN A 785 -12.73 -18.53 -41.58
C ASN A 785 -11.21 -18.46 -41.44
N ILE A 786 -10.52 -17.92 -42.45
CA ILE A 786 -9.07 -17.75 -42.44
C ILE A 786 -8.64 -16.84 -41.27
N SER A 787 -9.30 -15.69 -41.11
CA SER A 787 -9.02 -14.77 -40.00
C SER A 787 -9.26 -15.41 -38.62
N VAL A 788 -10.31 -16.22 -38.47
CA VAL A 788 -10.51 -17.01 -37.23
C VAL A 788 -9.36 -18.01 -37.02
N GLY A 789 -8.90 -18.69 -38.07
CA GLY A 789 -7.73 -19.57 -38.02
C GLY A 789 -6.47 -18.84 -37.57
N PHE A 790 -6.25 -17.61 -38.04
CA PHE A 790 -5.17 -16.76 -37.55
C PHE A 790 -5.32 -16.37 -36.07
N VAL A 791 -6.54 -16.09 -35.59
CA VAL A 791 -6.76 -15.87 -34.15
C VAL A 791 -6.41 -17.11 -33.33
N ILE A 792 -6.78 -18.32 -33.79
CA ILE A 792 -6.38 -19.58 -33.13
C ILE A 792 -4.87 -19.73 -33.11
N ALA A 793 -4.19 -19.47 -34.23
CA ALA A 793 -2.73 -19.52 -34.30
C ALA A 793 -2.09 -18.53 -33.31
N GLY A 794 -2.58 -17.29 -33.26
CA GLY A 794 -2.17 -16.30 -32.27
C GLY A 794 -2.40 -16.78 -30.83
N MET A 795 -3.51 -17.47 -30.56
CA MET A 795 -3.83 -18.02 -29.24
C MET A 795 -2.88 -19.16 -28.86
N LEU A 796 -2.51 -20.04 -29.79
CA LEU A 796 -1.50 -21.07 -29.56
C LEU A 796 -0.14 -20.45 -29.22
N PHE A 797 0.26 -19.39 -29.93
CA PHE A 797 1.45 -18.60 -29.59
C PHE A 797 1.34 -17.91 -28.22
N HIS A 798 0.14 -17.46 -27.84
CA HIS A 798 -0.13 -16.90 -26.52
C HIS A 798 0.09 -17.96 -25.42
N ILE A 799 -0.50 -19.15 -25.58
CA ILE A 799 -0.32 -20.29 -24.66
C ILE A 799 1.16 -20.65 -24.56
N TYR A 800 1.84 -20.77 -25.69
CA TYR A 800 3.28 -21.05 -25.74
C TYR A 800 4.08 -20.00 -24.96
N GLY A 801 3.82 -18.71 -25.16
CA GLY A 801 4.46 -17.63 -24.41
C GLY A 801 4.25 -17.75 -22.90
N MET A 802 3.03 -18.08 -22.45
CA MET A 802 2.74 -18.29 -21.04
C MET A 802 3.42 -19.53 -20.47
N ALA A 803 3.44 -20.64 -21.23
CA ALA A 803 4.07 -21.89 -20.82
C ALA A 803 5.60 -21.74 -20.68
N VAL A 804 6.23 -21.08 -21.65
CA VAL A 804 7.66 -20.74 -21.59
C VAL A 804 7.95 -19.84 -20.39
N ARG A 805 7.11 -18.84 -20.15
CA ARG A 805 7.27 -17.96 -18.99
C ARG A 805 7.15 -18.72 -17.66
N TRP A 806 6.16 -19.59 -17.52
CA TRP A 806 6.00 -20.46 -16.35
C TRP A 806 7.26 -21.33 -16.12
N TYR A 807 7.78 -21.96 -17.18
CA TYR A 807 9.00 -22.75 -17.09
C TYR A 807 10.24 -21.93 -16.68
N ILE A 808 10.37 -20.71 -17.23
CA ILE A 808 11.46 -19.78 -16.91
C ILE A 808 11.39 -19.35 -15.44
N THR A 809 10.23 -18.86 -14.99
CA THR A 809 10.09 -18.23 -13.67
C THR A 809 9.87 -19.22 -12.53
N GLY A 810 9.44 -20.46 -12.82
CA GLY A 810 9.19 -21.49 -11.81
C GLY A 810 7.91 -21.29 -10.99
N HIS A 811 7.07 -20.31 -11.35
CA HIS A 811 5.79 -20.05 -10.70
C HIS A 811 4.68 -19.87 -11.73
N ALA A 812 3.42 -20.00 -11.30
CA ALA A 812 2.27 -19.86 -12.19
C ALA A 812 2.26 -18.48 -12.89
N PRO A 813 1.84 -18.40 -14.18
CA PRO A 813 1.92 -17.19 -15.00
C PRO A 813 0.79 -16.19 -14.72
N TRP A 814 0.33 -16.08 -13.47
CA TRP A 814 -0.65 -15.09 -12.97
C TRP A 814 -0.26 -14.55 -11.59
N SER A 815 1.01 -14.70 -11.21
CA SER A 815 1.52 -14.38 -9.88
C SER A 815 1.69 -12.88 -9.62
N ASN A 816 1.87 -12.09 -10.69
CA ASN A 816 2.03 -10.64 -10.63
C ASN A 816 1.06 -9.93 -11.58
N GLY A 817 0.91 -8.61 -11.42
CA GLY A 817 -0.10 -7.84 -12.17
C GLY A 817 0.07 -7.85 -13.69
N TYR A 818 1.31 -7.91 -14.19
CA TYR A 818 1.58 -8.03 -15.62
C TYR A 818 1.10 -9.38 -16.16
N GLU A 819 1.49 -10.46 -15.48
CA GLU A 819 1.09 -11.83 -15.77
C GLU A 819 -0.42 -12.03 -15.69
N ALA A 820 -1.07 -11.48 -14.66
CA ALA A 820 -2.52 -11.48 -14.54
C ALA A 820 -3.19 -10.79 -15.74
N THR A 821 -2.63 -9.67 -16.23
CA THR A 821 -3.16 -8.97 -17.41
C THR A 821 -3.04 -9.81 -18.68
N VAL A 822 -1.88 -10.47 -18.88
CA VAL A 822 -1.66 -11.39 -20.00
C VAL A 822 -2.62 -12.58 -19.93
N PHE A 823 -2.79 -13.17 -18.75
CA PHE A 823 -3.72 -14.28 -18.52
C PHE A 823 -5.17 -13.86 -18.78
N VAL A 824 -5.61 -12.68 -18.33
CA VAL A 824 -6.94 -12.14 -18.63
C VAL A 824 -7.15 -11.94 -20.13
N ALA A 825 -6.14 -11.43 -20.85
CA ALA A 825 -6.20 -11.31 -22.30
C ALA A 825 -6.39 -12.68 -22.97
N PHE A 826 -5.63 -13.69 -22.54
CA PHE A 826 -5.80 -15.07 -23.02
C PHE A 826 -7.22 -15.61 -22.78
N ILE A 827 -7.72 -15.53 -21.55
CA ILE A 827 -9.07 -16.02 -21.21
C ILE A 827 -10.15 -15.29 -21.99
N THR A 828 -9.97 -13.98 -22.22
CA THR A 828 -10.91 -13.17 -23.01
C THR A 828 -10.92 -13.60 -24.48
N THR A 829 -9.75 -13.80 -25.10
CA THR A 829 -9.64 -14.31 -26.47
C THR A 829 -10.20 -15.73 -26.60
N LEU A 830 -9.90 -16.63 -25.64
CA LEU A 830 -10.43 -17.99 -25.59
C LEU A 830 -11.96 -17.97 -25.49
N ALA A 831 -12.52 -17.15 -24.59
CA ALA A 831 -13.96 -17.00 -24.46
C ALA A 831 -14.58 -16.52 -25.78
N GLY A 832 -14.01 -15.49 -26.41
CA GLY A 832 -14.42 -14.99 -27.72
C GLY A 832 -14.43 -16.08 -28.79
N LEU A 833 -13.36 -16.89 -28.88
CA LEU A 833 -13.25 -18.01 -29.83
C LEU A 833 -14.32 -19.08 -29.59
N LEU A 834 -14.49 -19.52 -28.34
CA LEU A 834 -15.49 -20.52 -27.97
C LEU A 834 -16.92 -20.06 -28.32
N PHE A 835 -17.24 -18.78 -28.16
CA PHE A 835 -18.54 -18.24 -28.57
C PHE A 835 -18.67 -18.06 -30.08
N SER A 836 -17.56 -17.77 -30.77
CA SER A 836 -17.54 -17.61 -32.22
C SER A 836 -17.96 -18.90 -32.92
N PHE A 837 -17.45 -20.05 -32.47
CA PHE A 837 -17.76 -21.36 -33.06
C PHE A 837 -19.20 -21.79 -32.81
N LYS A 838 -19.72 -21.55 -31.60
CA LYS A 838 -21.08 -21.98 -31.26
C LYS A 838 -22.15 -21.02 -31.78
N ARG A 839 -21.83 -19.75 -32.03
CA ARG A 839 -22.85 -18.70 -32.17
C ARG A 839 -22.61 -17.77 -33.35
N SER A 840 -21.78 -16.74 -33.19
CA SER A 840 -21.55 -15.74 -34.23
C SER A 840 -20.10 -15.29 -34.19
N LYS A 841 -19.47 -15.22 -35.36
CA LYS A 841 -18.11 -14.68 -35.52
C LYS A 841 -18.00 -13.21 -35.11
N PHE A 842 -19.12 -12.51 -35.01
CA PHE A 842 -19.22 -11.14 -34.49
C PHE A 842 -18.86 -11.03 -32.99
N ILE A 843 -18.85 -12.13 -32.23
CA ILE A 843 -18.45 -12.09 -30.81
C ILE A 843 -16.91 -12.11 -30.67
N LEU A 844 -16.20 -12.54 -31.71
CA LEU A 844 -14.75 -12.60 -31.72
C LEU A 844 -14.09 -11.26 -32.06
N THR A 845 -14.83 -10.39 -32.74
CA THR A 845 -14.43 -9.02 -33.09
C THR A 845 -14.55 -8.12 -31.88
#